data_AF-A0A6V7NND5-F1
#
_entry.id   AF-A0A6V7NND5-F1
#
_cell.length_a   1.000
_cell.length_b   1.000
_cell.length_c   1.000
_cell.angle_alpha   90.00
_cell.angle_beta   90.00
_cell.angle_gamma   90.00
#
_symmetry.space_group_name_H-M   'P 1'
#
loop_
_entity.id
_entity.type
_entity.pdbx_description
1 polymer ?
#
loop_
_entity_poly.entity_id
_entity_poly.type
_entity_poly.pdbx_seq_one_letter_code
_entity_poly.pdbx_strand_id
1 'polypeptide(L)'
;MSDRSEGYYGGYGELANPLQWPQLRKRRRHAAPRGRREGRGRPRGAGGRGGGGIAPKAVGEWAVNGKRSASATAAATGSGSGSAAAAAVNSLIRAPVEDIEEPTAPTTAKASSKGKIPGFCWISIMTRAQTRHPLEPLSAAEISVAVATVRAAGATPEVRDGMRFIEVVLLEPEKNVVALADAYFFPLSNHRCYLELKGVRVWIVELSEVHAATRGGHHRGKAISSEIVPDVQPPMDAVEYADCEAVVKSYPPFMEAMKKRGIEDMDLVMVDAWCVGYYSDADAPSRRLAKPLIFCRTESDCPMENGYARPVEGIYILVDIQNNVVIEFEDRKLVPLPPADPLRNYTPGETRGGVDRSDVKPIHILQPEGPSFRINGYYVEWQKWNFRIGFTPREGLVIYSVAYVDGNRGRRPVAHRLSFVEMVVPYGDPNEPHYRKNAFDAGEDGLGKNAHSLKKGCDCLGYIKYFDAHFTNYTGGVETIENCVCLHEEDHGILWKHQDWRTGLAEVRRSRRLTVSFICTVANYEYGFFWHFYQLRVMDCCAVACHDTYCVDSGTMQFVQLIPLLEEMSTSRSWMLLVVLPPVKDGKIEAEVKLTGILSLGALLPGESRKYGTTIAPGLYAPVHQHFFVARMDMAVDCKPTETFNQVVEVNVKVEEPGQHNIHNNAFYAEEKLLRSELEAMRDCNPSSARHWIVRNTRTVNRTGQPTGYKLMPGSNCLPLARPEAKFLRRAAFLKHNLWVTPYKRDEMFPGGEFPNQNPRINEGLATWVKKNRSLEETDIVLWYIFGVTHIPRLEDWPVMPAERIGFMLMPHGFFNCSPAVDVPPNTSDVEIKESGSTKLIQNTLLAKL
;
A
#
# COMPACT_ATOMS: atom_id res chain seq x y z
N MET A 1 44.90 42.68 -4.62
CA MET A 1 45.65 43.49 -3.63
C MET A 1 44.66 43.79 -2.52
N SER A 2 44.67 43.05 -1.42
CA SER A 2 45.62 43.12 -0.28
C SER A 2 45.35 44.36 0.59
N ASP A 3 45.19 44.27 1.92
CA ASP A 3 45.35 43.10 2.81
C ASP A 3 44.38 43.14 4.02
N ARG A 4 44.62 42.28 5.02
CA ARG A 4 43.74 41.97 6.16
C ARG A 4 43.74 42.99 7.32
N SER A 5 42.68 42.87 8.11
CA SER A 5 42.61 42.90 9.59
C SER A 5 42.78 44.19 10.40
N GLU A 6 41.86 44.29 11.38
CA GLU A 6 41.93 44.94 12.71
C GLU A 6 41.70 46.47 12.85
N GLY A 7 41.12 46.81 14.01
CA GLY A 7 40.46 48.08 14.34
C GLY A 7 39.05 47.81 14.90
N TYR A 8 38.65 48.20 16.12
CA TYR A 8 39.32 49.07 17.11
C TYR A 8 39.07 48.63 18.56
N TYR A 9 40.05 48.89 19.43
CA TYR A 9 39.89 48.95 20.90
C TYR A 9 39.10 50.22 21.30
N GLY A 10 38.49 50.33 22.48
CA GLY A 10 38.37 49.38 23.60
C GLY A 10 38.00 50.11 24.91
N GLY A 11 37.54 49.38 25.94
CA GLY A 11 37.17 49.97 27.25
C GLY A 11 37.01 48.93 28.37
N TYR A 12 37.47 49.30 29.57
CA TYR A 12 37.47 48.55 30.85
C TYR A 12 36.06 48.06 31.29
N GLY A 13 35.88 46.98 32.07
CA GLY A 13 36.83 46.01 32.65
C GLY A 13 36.16 45.04 33.67
N GLU A 14 36.95 44.07 34.18
CA GLU A 14 36.72 43.18 35.35
C GLU A 14 35.63 42.06 35.38
N LEU A 15 36.14 40.82 35.47
CA LEU A 15 35.81 39.73 36.43
C LEU A 15 34.45 38.95 36.44
N ALA A 16 34.56 37.71 35.93
CA ALA A 16 34.34 36.44 36.65
C ALA A 16 32.92 35.93 37.07
N ASN A 17 32.47 34.95 36.27
CA ASN A 17 31.68 33.72 36.54
C ASN A 17 31.90 33.06 37.94
N PRO A 18 31.06 32.09 38.41
CA PRO A 18 29.62 32.10 38.75
C PRO A 18 29.37 31.74 40.25
N LEU A 19 28.12 31.67 40.74
CA LEU A 19 27.76 30.80 41.90
C LEU A 19 26.24 30.55 42.11
N GLN A 20 25.96 29.54 42.96
CA GLN A 20 24.64 29.07 43.45
C GLN A 20 24.19 29.83 44.72
N TRP A 21 22.94 29.63 45.20
CA TRP A 21 22.52 29.69 46.62
C TRP A 21 21.05 29.22 46.78
N PRO A 22 20.52 28.89 47.99
CA PRO A 22 21.09 28.17 49.13
C PRO A 22 20.19 27.07 49.75
N GLN A 23 20.72 26.36 50.75
CA GLN A 23 19.96 25.60 51.76
C GLN A 23 19.40 26.48 52.89
N LEU A 24 18.44 25.96 53.66
CA LEU A 24 18.05 26.46 55.00
C LEU A 24 18.63 25.57 56.13
N ARG A 25 18.87 26.19 57.30
CA ARG A 25 19.59 25.62 58.47
C ARG A 25 18.58 24.94 59.47
N LYS A 26 18.91 24.29 60.60
CA LYS A 26 20.08 24.36 61.52
C LYS A 26 20.01 23.28 62.65
N ARG A 27 21.14 22.69 63.10
CA ARG A 27 21.58 22.41 64.53
C ARG A 27 22.24 21.03 64.82
N ARG A 28 23.50 21.06 65.32
CA ARG A 28 24.13 20.33 66.49
C ARG A 28 23.91 18.79 66.63
N ARG A 29 24.91 17.94 66.96
CA ARG A 29 26.08 18.07 67.88
C ARG A 29 27.10 16.88 67.72
N HIS A 30 28.15 16.85 68.56
CA HIS A 30 29.22 15.83 68.80
C HIS A 30 28.88 14.33 68.64
N ALA A 31 29.78 13.32 68.61
CA ALA A 31 31.20 13.10 68.24
C ALA A 31 31.83 11.94 69.08
N ALA A 32 32.20 10.83 68.42
CA ALA A 32 33.24 9.84 68.83
C ALA A 32 32.95 8.90 70.06
N PRO A 33 33.89 8.01 70.52
CA PRO A 33 34.14 6.67 69.91
C PRO A 33 34.42 5.47 70.90
N ARG A 34 34.78 4.28 70.36
CA ARG A 34 35.40 3.03 70.96
C ARG A 34 34.47 1.85 71.35
N GLY A 35 34.97 0.59 71.30
CA GLY A 35 34.43 -0.52 72.13
C GLY A 35 34.53 -2.01 71.69
N ARG A 36 35.73 -2.62 71.66
CA ARG A 36 36.08 -4.06 71.51
C ARG A 36 35.13 -5.21 72.01
N ARG A 37 35.21 -6.36 71.29
CA ARG A 37 35.16 -7.81 71.74
C ARG A 37 33.81 -8.36 72.28
N GLU A 38 33.48 -9.67 72.28
CA GLU A 38 33.96 -10.97 71.68
C GLU A 38 32.76 -11.97 71.70
N GLY A 39 32.73 -13.19 71.14
CA GLY A 39 33.68 -13.99 70.35
C GLY A 39 33.36 -15.51 70.36
N ARG A 40 33.99 -16.31 69.47
CA ARG A 40 33.92 -17.81 69.31
C ARG A 40 32.61 -18.37 68.68
N GLY A 41 32.60 -19.47 67.91
CA GLY A 41 33.69 -20.37 67.47
C GLY A 41 33.31 -21.36 66.32
N ARG A 42 34.28 -22.19 65.90
CA ARG A 42 34.24 -23.34 64.94
C ARG A 42 34.49 -24.66 65.75
N PRO A 43 34.46 -25.94 65.24
CA PRO A 43 34.78 -26.40 63.87
C PRO A 43 34.17 -27.73 63.31
N ARG A 44 34.57 -28.07 62.05
CA ARG A 44 34.85 -29.41 61.44
C ARG A 44 33.83 -30.57 61.58
N GLY A 45 33.42 -31.14 60.45
CA GLY A 45 32.78 -32.47 60.34
C GLY A 45 32.93 -33.05 58.92
N ALA A 46 33.03 -34.37 58.73
CA ALA A 46 33.41 -34.99 57.44
C ALA A 46 33.06 -36.50 57.31
N GLY A 47 32.82 -36.97 56.08
CA GLY A 47 32.96 -38.40 55.68
C GLY A 47 31.69 -39.28 55.68
N GLY A 48 31.56 -40.17 54.68
CA GLY A 48 30.49 -41.18 54.53
C GLY A 48 30.42 -41.79 53.11
N ARG A 49 29.98 -43.05 52.95
CA ARG A 49 29.91 -43.80 51.66
C ARG A 49 28.73 -44.78 51.60
N GLY A 50 28.26 -45.07 50.37
CA GLY A 50 27.44 -46.25 50.01
C GLY A 50 25.94 -45.99 49.78
N GLY A 51 25.23 -46.73 48.93
CA GLY A 51 25.67 -47.75 47.96
C GLY A 51 24.55 -48.70 47.49
N GLY A 52 24.36 -48.87 46.16
CA GLY A 52 23.31 -49.71 45.54
C GLY A 52 21.89 -49.09 45.55
N GLY A 53 20.91 -49.53 44.77
CA GLY A 53 20.90 -50.55 43.70
C GLY A 53 19.51 -51.19 43.50
N ILE A 54 19.27 -51.84 42.33
CA ILE A 54 18.14 -52.74 42.00
C ILE A 54 16.81 -52.10 41.51
N ALA A 55 16.28 -52.69 40.44
CA ALA A 55 14.89 -52.75 39.95
C ALA A 55 14.68 -54.16 39.30
N PRO A 56 13.57 -54.57 38.64
CA PRO A 56 12.17 -54.10 38.63
C PRO A 56 11.13 -55.25 38.85
N LYS A 57 9.81 -54.98 38.72
CA LYS A 57 8.67 -55.85 38.25
C LYS A 57 7.36 -55.01 38.33
N ALA A 58 6.42 -54.97 37.38
CA ALA A 58 5.60 -56.00 36.71
C ALA A 58 4.49 -56.59 37.63
N VAL A 59 3.25 -56.90 37.24
CA VAL A 59 2.60 -57.16 35.91
C VAL A 59 1.15 -56.58 35.90
N GLY A 60 0.54 -56.38 34.71
CA GLY A 60 -0.91 -56.12 34.56
C GLY A 60 -1.40 -56.23 33.11
N GLU A 61 -1.61 -57.44 32.60
CA GLU A 61 -2.10 -57.72 31.24
C GLU A 61 -3.64 -57.82 31.15
N TRP A 62 -4.18 -57.73 29.92
CA TRP A 62 -5.13 -58.68 29.30
C TRP A 62 -5.03 -58.50 27.76
N ALA A 63 -5.32 -59.53 26.93
CA ALA A 63 -4.78 -59.62 25.57
C ALA A 63 -5.67 -60.33 24.52
N VAL A 64 -5.08 -60.59 23.33
CA VAL A 64 -5.58 -61.36 22.14
C VAL A 64 -6.56 -60.57 21.24
N ASN A 65 -6.50 -60.57 19.89
CA ASN A 65 -5.62 -61.24 18.90
C ASN A 65 -4.83 -60.16 18.07
N GLY A 66 -4.51 -60.16 16.76
CA GLY A 66 -4.65 -61.07 15.59
C GLY A 66 -5.10 -60.30 14.33
N LYS A 67 -4.57 -60.48 13.10
CA LYS A 67 -3.55 -61.41 12.55
C LYS A 67 -2.59 -60.68 11.58
N ARG A 68 -1.48 -61.34 11.23
CA ARG A 68 -0.52 -60.93 10.18
C ARG A 68 -0.99 -61.30 8.77
N SER A 69 -0.50 -60.57 7.76
CA SER A 69 0.10 -61.17 6.55
C SER A 69 1.25 -60.29 6.06
N ALA A 70 2.26 -60.89 5.41
CA ALA A 70 3.41 -60.20 4.83
C ALA A 70 4.14 -61.12 3.82
N SER A 71 4.74 -60.54 2.77
CA SER A 71 5.57 -61.27 1.80
C SER A 71 6.52 -60.32 1.06
N ALA A 72 7.82 -60.65 1.04
CA ALA A 72 8.78 -60.14 0.05
C ALA A 72 8.57 -60.89 -1.31
N THR A 73 9.32 -60.75 -2.41
CA THR A 73 10.70 -60.28 -2.73
C THR A 73 10.72 -59.99 -4.27
N ALA A 74 11.71 -59.46 -4.98
CA ALA A 74 13.13 -59.10 -4.73
C ALA A 74 13.56 -57.93 -5.67
N ALA A 75 14.86 -57.76 -5.92
CA ALA A 75 15.44 -56.75 -6.82
C ALA A 75 16.14 -57.36 -8.05
N ALA A 76 16.25 -56.60 -9.15
CA ALA A 76 17.13 -56.86 -10.30
C ALA A 76 17.48 -55.55 -11.04
N THR A 77 18.61 -55.54 -11.76
CA THR A 77 19.24 -54.35 -12.38
C THR A 77 18.96 -54.21 -13.88
N GLY A 78 18.96 -52.97 -14.39
CA GLY A 78 19.06 -52.68 -15.83
C GLY A 78 19.35 -51.18 -16.10
N SER A 79 20.23 -50.88 -17.05
CA SER A 79 20.65 -49.51 -17.39
C SER A 79 20.54 -49.24 -18.89
N GLY A 80 20.26 -47.98 -19.28
CA GLY A 80 20.22 -47.59 -20.71
C GLY A 80 19.48 -46.29 -21.02
N SER A 81 20.23 -45.18 -21.10
CA SER A 81 20.02 -43.97 -21.93
C SER A 81 18.65 -43.70 -22.62
N GLY A 82 18.09 -42.50 -22.46
CA GLY A 82 17.09 -42.00 -23.42
C GLY A 82 16.36 -40.70 -23.04
N SER A 83 16.64 -39.62 -23.78
CA SER A 83 15.98 -38.31 -23.75
C SER A 83 14.44 -38.31 -23.81
N ALA A 84 13.85 -37.24 -23.24
CA ALA A 84 12.48 -36.72 -23.44
C ALA A 84 11.28 -37.42 -22.75
N ALA A 85 10.86 -36.88 -21.59
CA ALA A 85 9.51 -37.02 -21.04
C ALA A 85 9.18 -35.85 -20.08
N ALA A 86 8.74 -34.70 -20.63
CA ALA A 86 8.29 -33.53 -19.86
C ALA A 86 6.87 -33.10 -20.28
N ALA A 87 5.95 -34.06 -20.35
CA ALA A 87 4.53 -33.85 -20.64
C ALA A 87 3.68 -34.97 -20.04
N ALA A 88 2.43 -34.64 -19.67
CA ALA A 88 1.36 -35.56 -19.28
C ALA A 88 1.55 -36.40 -17.98
N VAL A 89 1.50 -35.74 -16.83
CA VAL A 89 0.75 -36.26 -15.66
C VAL A 89 -0.21 -35.18 -15.17
N ASN A 90 -1.37 -35.06 -15.82
CA ASN A 90 -2.46 -34.18 -15.39
C ASN A 90 -3.81 -34.80 -15.79
N SER A 91 -4.21 -35.85 -15.08
CA SER A 91 -5.52 -36.50 -15.20
C SER A 91 -5.84 -37.26 -13.91
N LEU A 92 -7.14 -37.37 -13.59
CA LEU A 92 -7.68 -37.87 -12.31
C LEU A 92 -7.31 -36.94 -11.14
N ILE A 93 -8.24 -36.28 -10.44
CA ILE A 93 -9.66 -36.61 -10.19
C ILE A 93 -10.58 -35.53 -10.78
N ARG A 94 -11.70 -35.95 -11.40
CA ARG A 94 -12.79 -35.05 -11.82
C ARG A 94 -14.13 -35.79 -11.70
N ALA A 95 -15.04 -35.27 -10.89
CA ALA A 95 -16.42 -35.74 -10.70
C ALA A 95 -17.35 -34.50 -10.70
N PRO A 96 -18.64 -34.64 -11.02
CA PRO A 96 -19.38 -33.58 -11.69
C PRO A 96 -19.94 -32.49 -10.76
N VAL A 97 -20.13 -31.31 -11.37
CA VAL A 97 -21.07 -30.27 -10.90
C VAL A 97 -22.39 -30.50 -11.64
N GLU A 98 -23.51 -30.31 -10.95
CA GLU A 98 -24.84 -30.35 -11.57
C GLU A 98 -25.18 -28.98 -12.16
N ASP A 99 -25.42 -28.90 -13.47
CA ASP A 99 -25.94 -27.72 -14.14
C ASP A 99 -27.46 -27.62 -13.92
N ILE A 100 -27.97 -26.43 -13.60
CA ILE A 100 -29.41 -26.14 -13.52
C ILE A 100 -29.82 -25.34 -14.77
N GLU A 101 -30.87 -25.81 -15.45
CA GLU A 101 -31.26 -25.34 -16.78
C GLU A 101 -31.85 -23.91 -16.82
N GLU A 102 -31.50 -23.13 -17.85
CA GLU A 102 -32.29 -21.97 -18.28
C GLU A 102 -33.38 -22.38 -19.29
N PRO A 103 -34.56 -21.72 -19.33
CA PRO A 103 -35.68 -22.17 -20.17
C PRO A 103 -35.47 -21.93 -21.68
N THR A 104 -35.68 -22.98 -22.48
CA THR A 104 -35.52 -22.93 -23.95
C THR A 104 -36.65 -22.18 -24.66
N ALA A 105 -36.29 -21.34 -25.64
CA ALA A 105 -37.23 -20.77 -26.60
C ALA A 105 -37.60 -21.79 -27.72
N PRO A 106 -38.82 -21.73 -28.29
CA PRO A 106 -39.32 -22.80 -29.17
C PRO A 106 -38.68 -22.85 -30.56
N THR A 107 -38.64 -24.07 -31.11
CA THR A 107 -38.03 -24.41 -32.40
C THR A 107 -38.90 -24.04 -33.61
N THR A 108 -38.24 -23.76 -34.75
CA THR A 108 -38.87 -23.77 -36.08
C THR A 108 -37.99 -24.55 -37.07
N ALA A 109 -38.62 -25.19 -38.06
CA ALA A 109 -38.01 -26.24 -38.88
C ALA A 109 -37.45 -25.76 -40.23
N LYS A 110 -36.57 -26.58 -40.84
CA LYS A 110 -36.00 -26.34 -42.17
C LYS A 110 -37.03 -26.53 -43.28
N ALA A 111 -37.07 -25.59 -44.23
CA ALA A 111 -37.63 -25.76 -45.58
C ALA A 111 -36.63 -25.16 -46.60
N SER A 112 -36.74 -25.52 -47.90
CA SER A 112 -35.70 -25.15 -48.88
C SER A 112 -36.21 -24.71 -50.25
N SER A 113 -35.37 -23.87 -50.88
CA SER A 113 -35.18 -23.67 -52.33
C SER A 113 -35.88 -22.50 -53.05
N LYS A 114 -35.04 -21.80 -53.83
CA LYS A 114 -35.29 -21.06 -55.09
C LYS A 114 -36.26 -19.86 -55.13
N GLY A 115 -35.67 -18.66 -55.15
CA GLY A 115 -36.27 -17.44 -55.72
C GLY A 115 -35.32 -16.22 -55.67
N LYS A 116 -35.07 -15.57 -56.82
CA LYS A 116 -34.55 -14.17 -56.93
C LYS A 116 -35.74 -13.33 -57.46
N ILE A 117 -35.97 -12.04 -57.22
CA ILE A 117 -35.25 -10.77 -57.49
C ILE A 117 -36.17 -9.66 -56.89
N PRO A 118 -35.75 -8.41 -56.54
CA PRO A 118 -34.47 -7.85 -56.09
C PRO A 118 -34.52 -7.40 -54.61
N GLY A 119 -33.41 -6.93 -54.04
CA GLY A 119 -33.33 -6.51 -52.64
C GLY A 119 -33.72 -5.04 -52.37
N PHE A 120 -34.46 -4.80 -51.28
CA PHE A 120 -34.42 -3.51 -50.58
C PHE A 120 -33.04 -3.30 -49.93
N CYS A 121 -32.61 -2.05 -49.80
CA CYS A 121 -31.35 -1.71 -49.15
C CYS A 121 -31.46 -1.93 -47.63
N TRP A 122 -30.98 -3.07 -47.15
CA TRP A 122 -30.71 -3.25 -45.72
C TRP A 122 -29.47 -2.42 -45.38
N ILE A 123 -29.66 -1.41 -44.53
CA ILE A 123 -28.56 -0.70 -43.89
C ILE A 123 -27.80 -1.72 -43.06
N SER A 124 -26.59 -2.09 -43.48
CA SER A 124 -25.66 -2.80 -42.62
C SER A 124 -25.46 -1.97 -41.36
N ILE A 125 -25.93 -2.48 -40.22
CA ILE A 125 -25.54 -1.98 -38.92
C ILE A 125 -24.05 -2.29 -38.78
N MET A 126 -23.21 -1.35 -39.22
CA MET A 126 -21.78 -1.43 -38.97
C MET A 126 -21.62 -1.42 -37.45
N THR A 127 -21.06 -2.50 -36.91
CA THR A 127 -20.56 -2.54 -35.53
C THR A 127 -19.55 -1.41 -35.38
N ARG A 128 -20.01 -0.29 -34.80
CA ARG A 128 -19.21 0.91 -34.56
C ARG A 128 -17.95 0.47 -33.81
N ALA A 129 -16.78 0.72 -34.40
CA ALA A 129 -15.51 0.33 -33.80
C ALA A 129 -15.47 0.77 -32.34
N GLN A 130 -15.11 -0.15 -31.44
CA GLN A 130 -15.18 0.10 -30.00
C GLN A 130 -14.01 1.01 -29.59
N THR A 131 -14.27 2.31 -29.58
CA THR A 131 -13.27 3.35 -29.33
C THR A 131 -12.90 3.42 -27.86
N ARG A 132 -11.68 2.97 -27.53
CA ARG A 132 -11.09 3.11 -26.19
C ARG A 132 -10.87 4.57 -25.81
N HIS A 133 -10.93 4.85 -24.51
CA HIS A 133 -10.54 6.12 -23.93
C HIS A 133 -9.01 6.20 -23.75
N PRO A 134 -8.34 7.34 -24.00
CA PRO A 134 -6.88 7.50 -23.95
C PRO A 134 -6.26 7.48 -22.54
N LEU A 135 -6.93 6.86 -21.57
CA LEU A 135 -6.42 6.55 -20.21
C LEU A 135 -6.70 5.09 -19.82
N GLU A 136 -7.18 4.26 -20.75
CA GLU A 136 -7.25 2.81 -20.53
C GLU A 136 -5.82 2.22 -20.52
N PRO A 137 -5.52 1.22 -19.68
CA PRO A 137 -4.24 0.50 -19.73
C PRO A 137 -3.92 -0.03 -21.12
N LEU A 138 -2.64 -0.06 -21.49
CA LEU A 138 -2.18 -0.63 -22.75
C LEU A 138 -2.60 -2.10 -22.85
N SER A 139 -3.27 -2.48 -23.93
CA SER A 139 -3.58 -3.89 -24.15
C SER A 139 -2.38 -4.68 -24.66
N ALA A 140 -2.43 -6.01 -24.50
CA ALA A 140 -1.41 -6.92 -25.02
C ALA A 140 -1.02 -6.67 -26.49
N ALA A 141 -1.97 -6.29 -27.35
CA ALA A 141 -1.69 -5.96 -28.75
C ALA A 141 -0.87 -4.66 -28.89
N GLU A 142 -1.15 -3.64 -28.08
CA GLU A 142 -0.45 -2.35 -28.13
C GLU A 142 0.98 -2.47 -27.59
N ILE A 143 1.18 -3.23 -26.52
CA ILE A 143 2.51 -3.58 -25.99
C ILE A 143 3.30 -4.37 -27.04
N SER A 144 2.70 -5.39 -27.66
CA SER A 144 3.33 -6.19 -28.72
C SER A 144 3.80 -5.33 -29.90
N VAL A 145 2.97 -4.37 -30.34
CA VAL A 145 3.32 -3.47 -31.46
C VAL A 145 4.39 -2.45 -31.04
N ALA A 146 4.36 -1.94 -29.80
CA ALA A 146 5.40 -1.04 -29.28
C ALA A 146 6.77 -1.74 -29.24
N VAL A 147 6.83 -2.95 -28.65
CA VAL A 147 8.04 -3.78 -28.61
C VAL A 147 8.54 -4.11 -30.02
N ALA A 148 7.66 -4.56 -30.91
CA ALA A 148 8.04 -4.90 -32.29
C ALA A 148 8.58 -3.68 -33.06
N THR A 149 8.01 -2.49 -32.84
CA THR A 149 8.45 -1.24 -33.46
C THR A 149 9.85 -0.85 -32.99
N VAL A 150 10.12 -0.88 -31.69
CA VAL A 150 11.47 -0.58 -31.16
C VAL A 150 12.48 -1.64 -31.57
N ARG A 151 12.12 -2.93 -31.55
CA ARG A 151 13.01 -3.99 -32.02
C ARG A 151 13.33 -3.85 -33.50
N ALA A 152 12.38 -3.47 -34.35
CA ALA A 152 12.64 -3.19 -35.76
C ALA A 152 13.64 -2.03 -35.97
N ALA A 153 13.69 -1.06 -35.06
CA ALA A 153 14.63 0.07 -35.10
C ALA A 153 16.09 -0.31 -34.72
N GLY A 154 16.35 -1.51 -34.20
CA GLY A 154 17.71 -2.00 -33.99
C GLY A 154 18.47 -2.15 -35.31
N ALA A 155 19.73 -1.69 -35.36
CA ALA A 155 20.51 -1.60 -36.60
C ALA A 155 20.97 -2.95 -37.17
N THR A 156 21.29 -3.91 -36.31
CA THR A 156 21.75 -5.27 -36.68
C THR A 156 20.95 -6.33 -35.90
N PRO A 157 20.87 -7.60 -36.36
CA PRO A 157 20.14 -8.65 -35.66
C PRO A 157 20.58 -8.83 -34.19
N GLU A 158 21.89 -8.75 -33.94
CA GLU A 158 22.49 -8.92 -32.62
C GLU A 158 22.04 -7.82 -31.65
N VAL A 159 21.88 -6.59 -32.16
CA VAL A 159 21.31 -5.47 -31.39
C VAL A 159 19.83 -5.72 -31.09
N ARG A 160 19.06 -6.30 -32.03
CA ARG A 160 17.62 -6.60 -31.88
C ARG A 160 17.36 -7.69 -30.84
N ASP A 161 18.17 -8.74 -30.87
CA ASP A 161 18.05 -9.89 -29.97
C ASP A 161 18.73 -9.64 -28.61
N GLY A 162 19.67 -8.68 -28.56
CA GLY A 162 20.25 -8.13 -27.34
C GLY A 162 19.35 -7.15 -26.58
N MET A 163 18.26 -6.65 -27.17
CA MET A 163 17.31 -5.76 -26.48
C MET A 163 16.65 -6.45 -25.29
N ARG A 164 16.57 -5.75 -24.16
CA ARG A 164 15.78 -6.12 -22.98
C ARG A 164 14.84 -4.98 -22.64
N PHE A 165 13.65 -5.31 -22.16
CA PHE A 165 12.52 -4.40 -22.03
C PHE A 165 12.09 -4.40 -20.56
N ILE A 166 12.42 -3.34 -19.83
CA ILE A 166 12.16 -3.25 -18.38
C ILE A 166 10.69 -2.97 -18.10
N GLU A 167 10.14 -2.00 -18.84
CA GLU A 167 8.73 -1.60 -18.83
C GLU A 167 8.27 -1.10 -20.21
N VAL A 168 6.95 -1.12 -20.42
CA VAL A 168 6.26 -0.45 -21.53
C VAL A 168 5.00 0.20 -20.94
N VAL A 169 4.95 1.53 -20.90
CA VAL A 169 3.88 2.26 -20.19
C VAL A 169 3.21 3.33 -21.06
N LEU A 170 1.94 3.62 -20.76
CA LEU A 170 1.19 4.68 -21.42
C LEU A 170 1.74 6.05 -21.01
N LEU A 171 2.25 6.81 -21.98
CA LEU A 171 2.57 8.22 -21.80
C LEU A 171 1.26 9.01 -21.73
N GLU A 172 0.80 9.29 -20.51
CA GLU A 172 -0.46 9.96 -20.20
C GLU A 172 -0.71 11.20 -21.10
N PRO A 173 -1.88 11.33 -21.74
CA PRO A 173 -2.23 12.49 -22.56
C PRO A 173 -2.32 13.79 -21.75
N GLU A 174 -2.27 14.93 -22.43
CA GLU A 174 -2.49 16.24 -21.81
C GLU A 174 -3.89 16.32 -21.18
N LYS A 175 -4.04 17.04 -20.06
CA LYS A 175 -5.31 17.08 -19.31
C LYS A 175 -6.50 17.59 -20.14
N ASN A 176 -6.25 18.47 -21.12
CA ASN A 176 -7.28 18.96 -22.06
C ASN A 176 -7.73 17.89 -23.08
N VAL A 177 -6.84 16.97 -23.47
CA VAL A 177 -7.18 15.80 -24.31
C VAL A 177 -8.06 14.83 -23.53
N VAL A 178 -7.75 14.58 -22.24
CA VAL A 178 -8.63 13.82 -21.33
C VAL A 178 -10.01 14.47 -21.24
N ALA A 179 -10.06 15.81 -21.06
CA ALA A 179 -11.33 16.54 -20.97
C ALA A 179 -12.22 16.34 -22.21
N LEU A 180 -11.64 16.38 -23.40
CA LEU A 180 -12.35 16.18 -24.66
C LEU A 180 -12.83 14.72 -24.84
N ALA A 181 -12.02 13.75 -24.44
CA ALA A 181 -12.39 12.33 -24.49
C ALA A 181 -13.51 11.98 -23.49
N ASP A 182 -13.44 12.47 -22.25
CA ASP A 182 -14.51 12.37 -21.24
C ASP A 182 -15.81 13.07 -21.69
N ALA A 183 -15.72 14.18 -22.43
CA ALA A 183 -16.88 14.98 -22.84
C ALA A 183 -17.60 14.45 -24.09
N TYR A 184 -16.88 13.95 -25.09
CA TYR A 184 -17.45 13.64 -26.41
C TYR A 184 -17.40 12.15 -26.81
N PHE A 185 -16.74 11.27 -26.05
CA PHE A 185 -16.53 9.85 -26.40
C PHE A 185 -15.91 9.64 -27.81
N PHE A 186 -14.93 10.49 -28.18
CA PHE A 186 -14.13 10.31 -29.40
C PHE A 186 -12.78 9.64 -29.09
N PRO A 187 -12.29 8.78 -29.99
CA PRO A 187 -10.92 8.29 -29.92
C PRO A 187 -9.95 9.40 -30.31
N LEU A 188 -8.81 9.44 -29.63
CA LEU A 188 -7.58 9.97 -30.20
C LEU A 188 -6.59 8.80 -30.25
N SER A 189 -6.30 8.33 -31.46
CA SER A 189 -5.66 7.03 -31.73
C SER A 189 -4.24 6.91 -31.17
N ASN A 190 -3.61 8.03 -30.83
CA ASN A 190 -2.18 8.16 -30.58
C ASN A 190 -1.82 7.77 -29.14
N HIS A 191 -2.09 6.51 -28.76
CA HIS A 191 -1.40 5.91 -27.62
C HIS A 191 0.10 6.02 -27.85
N ARG A 192 0.79 6.69 -26.93
CA ARG A 192 2.24 6.80 -26.93
C ARG A 192 2.79 5.91 -25.83
N CYS A 193 3.71 5.04 -26.18
CA CYS A 193 4.38 4.15 -25.24
C CYS A 193 5.77 4.67 -24.91
N TYR A 194 6.08 4.81 -23.62
CA TYR A 194 7.44 4.87 -23.10
C TYR A 194 7.99 3.43 -23.05
N LEU A 195 9.26 3.24 -23.35
CA LEU A 195 9.91 1.92 -23.42
C LEU A 195 11.42 2.07 -23.20
N GLU A 196 11.95 1.31 -22.24
CA GLU A 196 13.36 1.36 -21.83
C GLU A 196 14.17 0.14 -22.31
N LEU A 197 15.39 0.38 -22.81
CA LEU A 197 16.34 -0.65 -23.25
C LEU A 197 17.71 -0.61 -22.56
N LYS A 198 18.39 -1.77 -22.53
CA LYS A 198 19.81 -1.95 -22.17
C LYS A 198 20.70 -0.82 -22.74
N GLY A 199 21.49 -0.19 -21.86
CA GLY A 199 22.17 1.09 -22.15
C GLY A 199 21.21 2.28 -22.07
N VAL A 200 20.40 2.30 -20.99
CA VAL A 200 19.22 3.13 -20.70
C VAL A 200 18.81 4.05 -21.85
N ARG A 201 18.13 3.46 -22.83
CA ARG A 201 17.53 4.19 -23.94
C ARG A 201 16.01 4.22 -23.80
N VAL A 202 15.48 5.42 -23.62
CA VAL A 202 14.05 5.74 -23.64
C VAL A 202 13.59 5.88 -25.10
N TRP A 203 12.46 5.28 -25.43
CA TRP A 203 11.76 5.48 -26.70
C TRP A 203 10.36 6.05 -26.46
N ILE A 204 9.91 6.94 -27.35
CA ILE A 204 8.49 7.29 -27.47
C ILE A 204 7.97 6.68 -28.77
N VAL A 205 7.06 5.70 -28.66
CA VAL A 205 6.42 5.06 -29.82
C VAL A 205 4.99 5.57 -29.97
N GLU A 206 4.65 6.15 -31.11
CA GLU A 206 3.28 6.47 -31.52
C GLU A 206 2.65 5.24 -32.19
N LEU A 207 1.55 4.73 -31.65
CA LEU A 207 0.76 3.66 -32.26
C LEU A 207 -0.29 4.31 -33.17
N SER A 208 -0.24 4.05 -34.48
CA SER A 208 -1.16 4.72 -35.43
C SER A 208 -2.44 3.94 -35.75
N GLU A 209 -2.48 2.63 -35.46
CA GLU A 209 -3.71 1.81 -35.43
C GLU A 209 -3.41 0.42 -34.85
N VAL A 210 -4.14 0.00 -33.80
CA VAL A 210 -4.03 -1.35 -33.22
C VAL A 210 -5.42 -2.01 -33.14
N HIS A 211 -5.93 -2.40 -34.31
CA HIS A 211 -7.19 -3.12 -34.43
C HIS A 211 -7.06 -4.56 -33.90
N ALA A 212 -7.84 -4.88 -32.85
CA ALA A 212 -8.10 -6.25 -32.46
C ALA A 212 -8.95 -6.95 -33.54
N ALA A 213 -8.49 -8.12 -34.00
CA ALA A 213 -9.14 -8.99 -34.99
C ALA A 213 -9.41 -8.37 -36.39
N THR A 214 -8.44 -8.48 -37.30
CA THR A 214 -8.65 -9.27 -38.55
C THR A 214 -7.33 -9.62 -39.24
N ARG A 215 -7.37 -10.56 -40.18
CA ARG A 215 -6.21 -11.22 -40.79
C ARG A 215 -5.46 -10.29 -41.77
N GLY A 216 -4.16 -10.10 -41.57
CA GLY A 216 -3.23 -9.65 -42.63
C GLY A 216 -2.96 -8.14 -42.74
N GLY A 217 -3.42 -7.31 -41.80
CA GLY A 217 -3.08 -5.89 -41.76
C GLY A 217 -1.68 -5.62 -41.21
N HIS A 218 -0.92 -4.70 -41.81
CA HIS A 218 0.35 -4.23 -41.25
C HIS A 218 0.09 -3.35 -40.02
N HIS A 219 0.26 -3.90 -38.81
CA HIS A 219 0.31 -3.09 -37.59
C HIS A 219 1.46 -2.09 -37.67
N ARG A 220 1.16 -0.79 -37.53
CA ARG A 220 2.16 0.29 -37.63
C ARG A 220 2.22 1.06 -36.31
N GLY A 221 3.25 0.76 -35.54
CA GLY A 221 3.83 1.72 -34.61
C GLY A 221 4.92 2.54 -35.32
N LYS A 222 5.24 3.71 -34.77
CA LYS A 222 6.24 4.64 -35.29
C LYS A 222 7.05 5.19 -34.12
N ALA A 223 8.37 4.97 -34.13
CA ALA A 223 9.25 5.66 -33.18
C ALA A 223 9.24 7.18 -33.48
N ILE A 224 8.93 7.98 -32.46
CA ILE A 224 8.90 9.45 -32.52
C ILE A 224 10.22 10.03 -32.02
N SER A 225 10.77 9.46 -30.95
CA SER A 225 12.08 9.80 -30.40
C SER A 225 12.75 8.57 -29.81
N SER A 226 14.08 8.63 -29.71
CA SER A 226 14.88 7.74 -28.88
C SER A 226 15.99 8.55 -28.22
N GLU A 227 16.13 8.47 -26.91
CA GLU A 227 17.09 9.23 -26.11
C GLU A 227 17.87 8.28 -25.20
N ILE A 228 19.19 8.46 -25.10
CA ILE A 228 20.01 7.73 -24.13
C ILE A 228 20.09 8.60 -22.88
N VAL A 229 19.68 8.05 -21.73
CA VAL A 229 19.88 8.70 -20.43
C VAL A 229 21.20 8.18 -19.85
N PRO A 230 22.24 9.02 -19.67
CA PRO A 230 23.48 8.61 -19.04
C PRO A 230 23.33 8.50 -17.51
N ASP A 231 24.24 7.72 -16.92
CA ASP A 231 24.47 7.63 -15.47
C ASP A 231 23.24 7.26 -14.63
N VAL A 232 22.52 6.21 -15.07
CA VAL A 232 21.31 5.67 -14.45
C VAL A 232 21.21 4.14 -14.57
N GLN A 233 20.35 3.53 -13.75
CA GLN A 233 19.97 2.12 -13.83
C GLN A 233 18.45 1.95 -13.69
N PRO A 234 17.82 1.05 -14.48
CA PRO A 234 16.41 0.70 -14.33
C PRO A 234 16.08 -0.01 -13.01
N PRO A 235 14.79 -0.12 -12.65
CA PRO A 235 14.27 -1.16 -11.77
C PRO A 235 14.81 -2.55 -12.14
N MET A 236 14.96 -3.43 -11.16
CA MET A 236 15.37 -4.83 -11.38
C MET A 236 14.24 -5.67 -12.00
N ASP A 237 14.63 -6.75 -12.68
CA ASP A 237 13.69 -7.73 -13.23
C ASP A 237 13.78 -9.06 -12.48
N ALA A 238 12.68 -9.80 -12.38
CA ALA A 238 12.66 -11.13 -11.76
C ALA A 238 13.64 -12.12 -12.43
N VAL A 239 13.92 -11.96 -13.73
CA VAL A 239 14.97 -12.71 -14.44
C VAL A 239 16.35 -12.36 -13.88
N GLU A 240 16.63 -11.10 -13.56
CA GLU A 240 17.91 -10.66 -13.00
C GLU A 240 18.10 -11.10 -11.54
N TYR A 241 17.00 -11.23 -10.77
CA TYR A 241 17.01 -11.89 -9.46
C TYR A 241 17.41 -13.37 -9.58
N ALA A 242 16.78 -14.13 -10.49
CA ALA A 242 17.07 -15.54 -10.72
C ALA A 242 18.50 -15.79 -11.25
N ASP A 243 18.97 -14.95 -12.18
CA ASP A 243 20.36 -14.98 -12.67
C ASP A 243 21.35 -14.67 -11.53
N CYS A 244 21.06 -13.68 -10.68
CA CYS A 244 21.89 -13.36 -9.51
C CYS A 244 21.98 -14.53 -8.52
N GLU A 245 20.86 -15.22 -8.25
CA GLU A 245 20.87 -16.42 -7.41
C GLU A 245 21.75 -17.53 -8.00
N ALA A 246 21.57 -17.84 -9.29
CA ALA A 246 22.33 -18.89 -9.97
C ALA A 246 23.85 -18.60 -10.01
N VAL A 247 24.23 -17.34 -10.24
CA VAL A 247 25.63 -16.88 -10.23
C VAL A 247 26.27 -17.00 -8.85
N VAL A 248 25.54 -16.67 -7.78
CA VAL A 248 26.05 -16.80 -6.40
C VAL A 248 26.18 -18.26 -5.99
N LYS A 249 25.15 -19.08 -6.19
CA LYS A 249 25.15 -20.51 -5.79
C LYS A 249 26.18 -21.36 -6.54
N SER A 250 26.55 -20.96 -7.76
CA SER A 250 27.62 -21.62 -8.54
C SER A 250 29.04 -21.12 -8.23
N TYR A 251 29.21 -20.07 -7.43
CA TYR A 251 30.52 -19.46 -7.16
C TYR A 251 31.34 -20.27 -6.13
N PRO A 252 32.52 -20.83 -6.47
CA PRO A 252 33.21 -21.78 -5.57
C PRO A 252 33.62 -21.22 -4.19
N PRO A 253 34.12 -19.97 -4.06
CA PRO A 253 34.38 -19.38 -2.75
C PRO A 253 33.12 -19.22 -1.87
N PHE A 254 31.94 -19.04 -2.47
CA PHE A 254 30.66 -19.02 -1.75
C PHE A 254 30.28 -20.42 -1.26
N MET A 255 30.35 -21.43 -2.13
CA MET A 255 30.11 -22.83 -1.74
C MET A 255 31.01 -23.27 -0.57
N GLU A 256 32.29 -22.90 -0.56
CA GLU A 256 33.19 -23.15 0.57
C GLU A 256 32.82 -22.36 1.84
N ALA A 257 32.34 -21.13 1.73
CA ALA A 257 31.85 -20.35 2.87
C ALA A 257 30.54 -20.90 3.46
N MET A 258 29.68 -21.51 2.63
CA MET A 258 28.47 -22.22 3.05
C MET A 258 28.81 -23.58 3.68
N LYS A 259 29.80 -24.30 3.13
CA LYS A 259 30.32 -25.55 3.71
C LYS A 259 30.90 -25.36 5.12
N LYS A 260 31.64 -24.27 5.37
CA LYS A 260 32.09 -23.87 6.73
C LYS A 260 30.95 -23.66 7.73
N ARG A 261 29.75 -23.35 7.22
CA ARG A 261 28.52 -23.12 8.00
C ARG A 261 27.63 -24.37 8.10
N GLY A 262 28.09 -25.51 7.58
CA GLY A 262 27.38 -26.79 7.61
C GLY A 262 26.36 -26.99 6.49
N ILE A 263 26.38 -26.16 5.44
CA ILE A 263 25.47 -26.23 4.30
C ILE A 263 26.24 -26.72 3.07
N GLU A 264 26.08 -28.00 2.74
CA GLU A 264 26.64 -28.61 1.53
C GLU A 264 25.64 -28.68 0.37
N ASP A 265 24.33 -28.69 0.67
CA ASP A 265 23.26 -28.63 -0.31
C ASP A 265 22.93 -27.16 -0.65
N MET A 266 23.11 -26.77 -1.91
CA MET A 266 22.81 -25.42 -2.39
C MET A 266 21.31 -25.22 -2.70
N ASP A 267 20.50 -26.27 -2.85
CA ASP A 267 19.07 -26.13 -3.09
C ASP A 267 18.32 -25.64 -1.83
N LEU A 268 18.93 -25.76 -0.66
CA LEU A 268 18.50 -25.10 0.58
C LEU A 268 18.77 -23.59 0.59
N VAL A 269 19.70 -23.08 -0.22
CA VAL A 269 20.17 -21.69 -0.18
C VAL A 269 19.31 -20.79 -1.05
N MET A 270 18.85 -19.68 -0.48
CA MET A 270 18.11 -18.61 -1.19
C MET A 270 18.97 -17.34 -1.25
N VAL A 271 18.86 -16.60 -2.35
CA VAL A 271 19.70 -15.42 -2.63
C VAL A 271 18.84 -14.25 -3.16
N ASP A 272 18.37 -13.39 -2.25
CA ASP A 272 17.65 -12.17 -2.63
C ASP A 272 18.66 -11.15 -3.19
N ALA A 273 18.55 -10.74 -4.45
CA ALA A 273 19.60 -9.95 -5.12
C ALA A 273 19.91 -8.57 -4.47
N TRP A 274 18.87 -7.86 -3.99
CA TRP A 274 18.92 -6.55 -3.32
C TRP A 274 19.72 -5.44 -4.02
N CYS A 275 19.00 -4.39 -4.44
CA CYS A 275 19.57 -3.15 -4.97
C CYS A 275 20.65 -2.56 -4.05
N VAL A 276 21.75 -2.07 -4.64
CA VAL A 276 22.94 -1.63 -3.87
C VAL A 276 22.83 -0.21 -3.30
N GLY A 277 21.82 0.55 -3.71
CA GLY A 277 21.68 1.98 -3.43
C GLY A 277 22.82 2.81 -4.02
N TYR A 278 23.16 3.93 -3.39
CA TYR A 278 24.35 4.72 -3.75
C TYR A 278 25.03 5.26 -2.50
N TYR A 279 26.21 4.72 -2.18
CA TYR A 279 26.95 5.06 -0.95
C TYR A 279 28.34 5.67 -1.25
N SER A 280 28.87 5.42 -2.44
CA SER A 280 30.20 5.79 -2.93
C SER A 280 30.24 5.67 -4.45
N ASP A 281 31.30 6.18 -5.08
CA ASP A 281 31.45 6.10 -6.54
C ASP A 281 31.76 4.66 -7.03
N ALA A 282 31.99 3.71 -6.10
CA ALA A 282 32.03 2.27 -6.40
C ALA A 282 30.63 1.67 -6.63
N ASP A 283 29.57 2.33 -6.16
CA ASP A 283 28.16 1.95 -6.40
C ASP A 283 27.61 2.58 -7.70
N ALA A 284 28.46 3.25 -8.48
CA ALA A 284 28.03 4.05 -9.63
C ALA A 284 27.35 3.24 -10.74
N PRO A 285 26.37 3.83 -11.45
CA PRO A 285 25.57 3.16 -12.48
C PRO A 285 26.34 2.75 -13.74
N SER A 286 27.67 2.95 -13.77
CA SER A 286 28.58 2.43 -14.81
C SER A 286 28.65 0.90 -14.86
N ARG A 287 28.17 0.22 -13.80
CA ARG A 287 27.78 -1.20 -13.79
C ARG A 287 26.40 -1.34 -13.18
N ARG A 288 25.67 -2.38 -13.58
CA ARG A 288 24.41 -2.80 -12.95
C ARG A 288 24.74 -3.80 -11.84
N LEU A 289 24.53 -3.40 -10.59
CA LEU A 289 25.07 -4.08 -9.41
C LEU A 289 23.96 -4.60 -8.49
N ALA A 290 24.21 -5.75 -7.87
CA ALA A 290 23.41 -6.34 -6.81
C ALA A 290 24.31 -6.70 -5.60
N LYS A 291 23.78 -6.57 -4.38
CA LYS A 291 24.46 -6.96 -3.13
C LYS A 291 23.53 -7.89 -2.36
N PRO A 292 23.56 -9.20 -2.64
CA PRO A 292 22.53 -10.09 -2.17
C PRO A 292 22.45 -10.23 -0.65
N LEU A 293 21.27 -10.64 -0.18
CA LEU A 293 21.05 -11.21 1.15
C LEU A 293 20.89 -12.73 1.01
N ILE A 294 21.48 -13.47 1.94
CA ILE A 294 21.57 -14.94 1.87
C ILE A 294 20.76 -15.55 3.00
N PHE A 295 19.87 -16.48 2.67
CA PHE A 295 19.05 -17.23 3.61
C PHE A 295 19.16 -18.74 3.35
N CYS A 296 18.72 -19.56 4.30
CA CYS A 296 18.75 -21.02 4.17
C CYS A 296 17.45 -21.66 4.69
N ARG A 297 16.85 -22.50 3.86
CA ARG A 297 15.87 -23.50 4.28
C ARG A 297 16.52 -24.54 5.20
N THR A 298 15.69 -25.32 5.88
CA THR A 298 16.10 -26.51 6.65
C THR A 298 15.92 -27.76 5.81
N GLU A 299 14.88 -27.81 4.99
CA GLU A 299 14.44 -28.98 4.23
C GLU A 299 14.15 -28.59 2.77
N SER A 300 14.65 -29.36 1.81
CA SER A 300 14.56 -29.03 0.38
C SER A 300 13.19 -29.40 -0.22
N ASP A 301 12.54 -30.43 0.35
CA ASP A 301 11.23 -30.96 -0.01
C ASP A 301 10.03 -30.26 0.66
N CYS A 302 10.29 -29.28 1.53
CA CYS A 302 9.27 -28.34 2.02
C CYS A 302 9.34 -27.01 1.24
N PRO A 303 8.60 -26.84 0.13
CA PRO A 303 8.63 -25.61 -0.68
C PRO A 303 7.87 -24.42 -0.04
N MET A 304 7.14 -24.66 1.06
CA MET A 304 6.41 -23.63 1.83
C MET A 304 7.05 -23.36 3.20
N GLU A 305 8.26 -23.88 3.45
CA GLU A 305 9.05 -23.48 4.61
C GLU A 305 9.38 -21.98 4.54
N ASN A 306 9.36 -21.32 5.69
CA ASN A 306 9.81 -19.94 5.82
C ASN A 306 11.34 -19.84 5.64
N GLY A 307 11.80 -19.68 4.40
CA GLY A 307 13.23 -19.58 4.08
C GLY A 307 13.95 -18.42 4.76
N TYR A 308 13.25 -17.30 5.01
CA TYR A 308 13.78 -16.15 5.73
C TYR A 308 14.12 -16.43 7.20
N ALA A 309 13.69 -17.57 7.76
CA ALA A 309 13.92 -17.98 9.15
C ALA A 309 15.40 -18.11 9.55
N ARG A 310 16.31 -18.33 8.58
CA ARG A 310 17.73 -18.62 8.86
C ARG A 310 18.66 -17.77 7.97
N PRO A 311 18.74 -16.45 8.21
CA PRO A 311 19.68 -15.56 7.55
C PRO A 311 21.14 -15.96 7.79
N VAL A 312 21.98 -15.75 6.78
CA VAL A 312 23.41 -16.08 6.80
C VAL A 312 24.23 -14.79 6.87
N GLU A 313 24.54 -14.34 8.08
CA GLU A 313 25.36 -13.14 8.28
C GLU A 313 26.87 -13.38 8.08
N GLY A 314 27.57 -12.28 7.80
CA GLY A 314 29.03 -12.22 7.77
C GLY A 314 29.69 -12.66 6.46
N ILE A 315 28.90 -12.91 5.41
CA ILE A 315 29.38 -12.96 4.02
C ILE A 315 29.06 -11.61 3.36
N TYR A 316 29.99 -11.08 2.57
CA TYR A 316 29.79 -9.95 1.68
C TYR A 316 30.00 -10.40 0.23
N ILE A 317 29.08 -10.02 -0.66
CA ILE A 317 29.09 -10.36 -2.09
C ILE A 317 28.68 -9.11 -2.87
N LEU A 318 29.37 -8.84 -3.98
CA LEU A 318 28.97 -7.87 -5.00
C LEU A 318 28.88 -8.59 -6.35
N VAL A 319 27.73 -8.48 -7.01
CA VAL A 319 27.45 -9.13 -8.30
C VAL A 319 27.24 -8.06 -9.36
N ASP A 320 27.89 -8.22 -10.51
CA ASP A 320 27.52 -7.53 -11.76
C ASP A 320 26.47 -8.37 -12.47
N ILE A 321 25.20 -7.95 -12.38
CA ILE A 321 24.03 -8.65 -12.93
C ILE A 321 23.77 -8.28 -14.40
N GLN A 322 24.57 -7.40 -15.00
CA GLN A 322 24.56 -7.19 -16.46
C GLN A 322 25.45 -8.22 -17.16
N ASN A 323 26.53 -8.65 -16.50
CA ASN A 323 27.52 -9.60 -17.00
C ASN A 323 27.44 -10.99 -16.31
N ASN A 324 26.55 -11.16 -15.33
CA ASN A 324 26.34 -12.38 -14.54
C ASN A 324 27.63 -12.93 -13.91
N VAL A 325 28.35 -12.07 -13.17
CA VAL A 325 29.60 -12.44 -12.47
C VAL A 325 29.68 -11.85 -11.06
N VAL A 326 30.17 -12.64 -10.11
CA VAL A 326 30.62 -12.14 -8.80
C VAL A 326 31.91 -11.33 -8.98
N ILE A 327 31.90 -10.06 -8.59
CA ILE A 327 33.05 -9.15 -8.74
C ILE A 327 33.78 -8.89 -7.42
N GLU A 328 33.12 -9.00 -6.27
CA GLU A 328 33.74 -8.98 -4.94
C GLU A 328 33.12 -10.07 -4.06
N PHE A 329 33.94 -10.72 -3.24
CA PHE A 329 33.51 -11.76 -2.31
C PHE A 329 34.38 -11.80 -1.06
N GLU A 330 33.77 -11.71 0.13
CA GLU A 330 34.49 -11.76 1.41
C GLU A 330 33.68 -12.53 2.47
N ASP A 331 34.21 -13.66 2.94
CA ASP A 331 33.70 -14.40 4.11
C ASP A 331 34.23 -13.75 5.41
N ARG A 332 33.71 -12.53 5.71
CA ARG A 332 34.21 -11.61 6.75
C ARG A 332 34.08 -12.14 8.18
N LYS A 333 33.01 -12.84 8.50
CA LYS A 333 32.67 -13.29 9.87
C LYS A 333 31.88 -14.59 9.83
N LEU A 334 32.38 -15.64 10.48
CA LEU A 334 31.61 -16.86 10.69
C LEU A 334 30.53 -16.63 11.77
N VAL A 335 29.34 -16.21 11.34
CA VAL A 335 28.13 -16.23 12.18
C VAL A 335 27.46 -17.59 12.02
N PRO A 336 27.15 -18.33 13.10
CA PRO A 336 26.37 -19.56 13.01
C PRO A 336 24.98 -19.27 12.43
N LEU A 337 24.45 -20.18 11.60
CA LEU A 337 23.04 -20.09 11.20
C LEU A 337 22.15 -20.23 12.44
N PRO A 338 21.02 -19.51 12.49
CA PRO A 338 19.97 -19.79 13.46
C PRO A 338 19.53 -21.28 13.42
N PRO A 339 19.24 -21.88 14.58
CA PRO A 339 18.62 -23.21 14.63
C PRO A 339 17.24 -23.15 13.98
N ALA A 340 16.77 -24.27 13.43
CA ALA A 340 15.42 -24.35 12.87
C ALA A 340 14.38 -24.17 13.99
N ASP A 341 13.66 -23.04 13.97
CA ASP A 341 12.58 -22.77 14.90
C ASP A 341 11.36 -23.66 14.56
N PRO A 342 10.80 -24.45 15.50
CA PRO A 342 9.57 -25.21 15.28
C PRO A 342 8.34 -24.33 14.99
N LEU A 343 8.40 -23.02 15.23
CA LEU A 343 7.32 -22.06 14.95
C LEU A 343 7.46 -21.34 13.60
N ARG A 344 8.50 -21.65 12.79
CA ARG A 344 8.81 -20.89 11.56
C ARG A 344 7.81 -21.06 10.42
N ASN A 345 7.13 -22.20 10.31
CA ASN A 345 6.19 -22.48 9.23
C ASN A 345 4.81 -21.86 9.52
N TYR A 346 4.14 -21.36 8.48
CA TYR A 346 2.88 -20.62 8.55
C TYR A 346 1.72 -21.32 7.80
N THR A 347 1.93 -22.55 7.37
CA THR A 347 0.97 -23.39 6.63
C THR A 347 -0.10 -24.02 7.54
N PRO A 348 -1.30 -24.35 6.99
CA PRO A 348 -2.35 -25.05 7.73
C PRO A 348 -1.85 -26.37 8.31
N GLY A 349 -2.21 -26.68 9.56
CA GLY A 349 -1.83 -27.94 10.21
C GLY A 349 -0.35 -28.07 10.60
N GLU A 350 0.50 -27.08 10.36
CA GLU A 350 1.90 -27.05 10.83
C GLU A 350 2.11 -26.07 12.00
N THR A 351 1.32 -24.99 12.06
CA THR A 351 1.48 -23.99 13.12
C THR A 351 1.07 -24.49 14.52
N ARG A 352 1.73 -23.95 15.56
CA ARG A 352 1.27 -23.99 16.98
C ARG A 352 0.91 -25.37 17.55
N GLY A 353 1.59 -26.42 17.11
CA GLY A 353 1.34 -27.81 17.55
C GLY A 353 0.45 -28.62 16.60
N GLY A 354 0.20 -28.11 15.40
CA GLY A 354 -0.37 -28.86 14.28
C GLY A 354 -1.89 -29.01 14.29
N VAL A 355 -2.61 -28.03 14.86
CA VAL A 355 -4.08 -28.05 14.95
C VAL A 355 -4.64 -26.67 14.60
N ASP A 356 -5.32 -26.58 13.46
CA ASP A 356 -6.02 -25.36 13.03
C ASP A 356 -7.28 -25.11 13.86
N ARG A 357 -7.77 -23.86 13.84
CA ARG A 357 -8.96 -23.44 14.59
C ARG A 357 -10.26 -23.95 13.99
N SER A 358 -11.03 -24.69 14.79
CA SER A 358 -12.36 -25.21 14.44
C SER A 358 -13.54 -24.34 14.89
N ASP A 359 -13.30 -23.21 15.56
CA ASP A 359 -14.32 -22.29 16.07
C ASP A 359 -14.73 -21.18 15.07
N VAL A 360 -14.00 -21.03 13.96
CA VAL A 360 -14.27 -20.04 12.91
C VAL A 360 -15.47 -20.48 12.06
N LYS A 361 -16.60 -19.78 12.21
CA LYS A 361 -17.83 -20.03 11.43
C LYS A 361 -17.82 -19.27 10.10
N PRO A 362 -18.39 -19.83 9.01
CA PRO A 362 -18.52 -19.14 7.73
C PRO A 362 -19.29 -17.82 7.82
N ILE A 363 -18.87 -16.83 7.03
CA ILE A 363 -19.55 -15.54 6.83
C ILE A 363 -19.75 -15.36 5.32
N HIS A 364 -20.99 -15.15 4.89
CA HIS A 364 -21.35 -14.96 3.49
C HIS A 364 -21.79 -13.51 3.25
N ILE A 365 -21.06 -12.78 2.41
CA ILE A 365 -21.45 -11.46 1.91
C ILE A 365 -22.10 -11.65 0.55
N LEU A 366 -23.37 -11.29 0.42
CA LEU A 366 -24.19 -11.53 -0.77
C LEU A 366 -24.88 -10.25 -1.24
N GLN A 367 -25.01 -10.10 -2.55
CA GLN A 367 -25.78 -9.03 -3.19
C GLN A 367 -26.78 -9.65 -4.19
N PRO A 368 -28.01 -10.00 -3.76
CA PRO A 368 -28.96 -10.76 -4.59
C PRO A 368 -29.37 -10.05 -5.89
N GLU A 369 -29.41 -8.72 -5.88
CA GLU A 369 -29.74 -7.87 -7.03
C GLU A 369 -28.48 -7.45 -7.84
N GLY A 370 -27.30 -7.97 -7.49
CA GLY A 370 -26.02 -7.54 -8.03
C GLY A 370 -25.46 -6.25 -7.39
N PRO A 371 -24.40 -5.68 -7.96
CA PRO A 371 -23.71 -4.51 -7.42
C PRO A 371 -24.39 -3.19 -7.76
N SER A 372 -24.25 -2.19 -6.88
CA SER A 372 -24.70 -0.81 -7.11
C SER A 372 -23.78 0.00 -8.02
N PHE A 373 -22.71 -0.61 -8.55
CA PHE A 373 -21.76 0.00 -9.48
C PHE A 373 -22.02 -0.44 -10.93
N ARG A 374 -21.76 0.46 -11.89
CA ARG A 374 -21.74 0.19 -13.32
C ARG A 374 -20.33 0.42 -13.87
N ILE A 375 -19.99 -0.29 -14.94
CA ILE A 375 -18.65 -0.30 -15.52
C ILE A 375 -18.76 -0.29 -17.04
N ASN A 376 -17.97 0.55 -17.69
CA ASN A 376 -17.84 0.63 -19.15
C ASN A 376 -16.35 0.68 -19.52
N GLY A 377 -15.80 -0.44 -19.98
CA GLY A 377 -14.35 -0.62 -20.07
C GLY A 377 -13.71 -0.46 -18.69
N TYR A 378 -12.90 0.59 -18.52
CA TYR A 378 -12.27 0.97 -17.25
C TYR A 378 -12.95 2.16 -16.54
N TYR A 379 -14.03 2.73 -17.09
CA TYR A 379 -14.84 3.76 -16.44
C TYR A 379 -15.80 3.13 -15.43
N VAL A 380 -15.83 3.66 -14.21
CA VAL A 380 -16.64 3.18 -13.09
C VAL A 380 -17.63 4.26 -12.67
N GLU A 381 -18.89 3.88 -12.45
CA GLU A 381 -19.92 4.71 -11.83
C GLU A 381 -20.48 4.00 -10.59
N TRP A 382 -20.53 4.68 -9.43
CA TRP A 382 -21.13 4.13 -8.22
C TRP A 382 -21.57 5.27 -7.30
N GLN A 383 -22.82 5.23 -6.79
CA GLN A 383 -23.33 6.21 -5.82
C GLN A 383 -22.92 7.66 -6.15
N LYS A 384 -23.18 8.08 -7.41
CA LYS A 384 -22.84 9.38 -8.01
C LYS A 384 -21.33 9.70 -8.19
N TRP A 385 -20.40 8.94 -7.60
CA TRP A 385 -18.99 8.95 -8.00
C TRP A 385 -18.81 8.45 -9.43
N ASN A 386 -17.83 9.02 -10.12
CA ASN A 386 -17.32 8.51 -11.39
C ASN A 386 -15.81 8.75 -11.50
N PHE A 387 -15.11 7.76 -12.04
CA PHE A 387 -13.65 7.77 -12.26
C PHE A 387 -13.26 6.70 -13.29
N ARG A 388 -11.98 6.65 -13.67
CA ARG A 388 -11.40 5.58 -14.51
C ARG A 388 -10.29 4.86 -13.74
N ILE A 389 -10.22 3.55 -13.89
CA ILE A 389 -9.14 2.72 -13.36
C ILE A 389 -8.02 2.62 -14.40
N GLY A 390 -6.78 2.86 -13.98
CA GLY A 390 -5.57 2.61 -14.74
C GLY A 390 -4.58 1.77 -13.95
N PHE A 391 -3.53 1.29 -14.62
CA PHE A 391 -2.49 0.48 -14.00
C PHE A 391 -1.13 0.73 -14.67
N THR A 392 -0.05 0.78 -13.89
CA THR A 392 1.33 0.86 -14.41
C THR A 392 2.23 -0.16 -13.69
N PRO A 393 3.31 -0.68 -14.32
CA PRO A 393 4.23 -1.62 -13.67
C PRO A 393 4.93 -1.03 -12.44
N ARG A 394 5.16 0.28 -12.42
CA ARG A 394 5.82 0.99 -11.32
C ARG A 394 4.88 1.26 -10.14
N GLU A 395 3.71 1.85 -10.39
CA GLU A 395 2.80 2.34 -9.33
C GLU A 395 1.74 1.29 -8.92
N GLY A 396 1.48 0.32 -9.79
CA GLY A 396 0.27 -0.49 -9.72
C GLY A 396 -0.96 0.35 -10.04
N LEU A 397 -1.94 0.37 -9.12
CA LEU A 397 -3.25 1.01 -9.31
C LEU A 397 -3.19 2.54 -9.36
N VAL A 398 -3.70 3.11 -10.46
CA VAL A 398 -3.92 4.55 -10.65
C VAL A 398 -5.40 4.83 -10.84
N ILE A 399 -5.93 5.89 -10.21
CA ILE A 399 -7.32 6.34 -10.40
C ILE A 399 -7.32 7.71 -11.10
N TYR A 400 -8.06 7.82 -12.21
CA TYR A 400 -8.13 9.01 -13.05
C TYR A 400 -9.52 9.66 -13.09
N SER A 401 -9.57 10.95 -13.45
CA SER A 401 -10.81 11.71 -13.73
C SER A 401 -11.85 11.59 -12.60
N VAL A 402 -11.40 11.67 -11.35
CA VAL A 402 -12.25 11.54 -10.15
C VAL A 402 -13.18 12.73 -10.03
N ALA A 403 -14.47 12.48 -10.21
CA ALA A 403 -15.52 13.48 -10.11
C ALA A 403 -16.78 12.92 -9.45
N TYR A 404 -17.68 13.83 -9.08
CA TYR A 404 -18.91 13.52 -8.37
C TYR A 404 -20.12 14.21 -9.01
N VAL A 405 -21.25 13.52 -9.13
CA VAL A 405 -22.48 14.05 -9.76
C VAL A 405 -23.42 14.66 -8.72
N ASP A 406 -23.41 15.99 -8.66
CA ASP A 406 -24.06 16.82 -7.63
C ASP A 406 -25.36 17.48 -8.15
N GLY A 407 -26.37 16.66 -8.45
CA GLY A 407 -27.69 17.12 -8.89
C GLY A 407 -27.61 18.13 -10.05
N ASN A 408 -28.32 19.25 -9.91
CA ASN A 408 -28.31 20.40 -10.83
C ASN A 408 -26.94 21.09 -11.01
N ARG A 409 -25.93 20.82 -10.15
CA ARG A 409 -24.53 21.28 -10.38
C ARG A 409 -23.75 20.33 -11.30
N GLY A 410 -24.32 19.17 -11.66
CA GLY A 410 -23.74 18.24 -12.64
C GLY A 410 -22.47 17.55 -12.15
N ARG A 411 -21.57 17.23 -13.09
CA ARG A 411 -20.29 16.55 -12.82
C ARG A 411 -19.26 17.54 -12.27
N ARG A 412 -18.98 17.48 -10.97
CA ARG A 412 -18.00 18.31 -10.26
C ARG A 412 -16.69 17.55 -10.04
N PRO A 413 -15.55 17.98 -10.62
CA PRO A 413 -14.26 17.29 -10.42
C PRO A 413 -13.70 17.47 -9.00
N VAL A 414 -12.92 16.48 -8.57
CA VAL A 414 -12.24 16.43 -7.26
C VAL A 414 -10.73 16.26 -7.45
N ALA A 415 -10.32 15.29 -8.26
CA ALA A 415 -8.93 15.03 -8.60
C ALA A 415 -8.80 14.53 -10.06
N HIS A 416 -7.73 14.92 -10.74
CA HIS A 416 -7.39 14.42 -12.07
C HIS A 416 -6.73 13.04 -12.01
N ARG A 417 -5.85 12.80 -11.03
CA ARG A 417 -5.07 11.56 -10.87
C ARG A 417 -4.75 11.30 -9.38
N LEU A 418 -4.92 10.06 -8.94
CA LEU A 418 -4.54 9.57 -7.61
C LEU A 418 -3.73 8.27 -7.75
N SER A 419 -2.56 8.19 -7.13
CA SER A 419 -1.75 6.96 -7.08
C SER A 419 -0.73 6.97 -5.94
N PHE A 420 -0.06 5.84 -5.73
CA PHE A 420 1.18 5.74 -4.96
C PHE A 420 2.37 5.71 -5.93
N VAL A 421 3.27 6.68 -5.82
CA VAL A 421 4.37 6.91 -6.78
C VAL A 421 5.74 6.46 -6.30
N GLU A 422 5.90 6.23 -5.01
CA GLU A 422 7.12 5.68 -4.43
C GLU A 422 6.83 5.03 -3.07
N MET A 423 7.59 4.00 -2.74
CA MET A 423 7.65 3.39 -1.41
C MET A 423 9.11 3.29 -1.00
N VAL A 424 9.45 3.58 0.26
CA VAL A 424 10.84 3.55 0.75
C VAL A 424 10.93 2.90 2.12
N VAL A 425 11.78 1.88 2.26
CA VAL A 425 11.90 1.06 3.48
C VAL A 425 13.34 1.14 4.06
N PRO A 426 13.68 2.17 4.84
CA PRO A 426 14.98 2.30 5.50
C PRO A 426 15.07 1.47 6.80
N TYR A 427 16.16 0.71 6.94
CA TYR A 427 16.45 -0.11 8.13
C TYR A 427 17.33 0.64 9.16
N GLY A 428 17.05 0.42 10.44
CA GLY A 428 17.64 1.15 11.57
C GLY A 428 18.87 0.49 12.23
N ASP A 429 19.42 -0.58 11.65
CA ASP A 429 20.57 -1.30 12.21
C ASP A 429 21.88 -0.94 11.45
N PRO A 430 22.93 -0.46 12.14
CA PRO A 430 24.18 -0.02 11.52
C PRO A 430 25.16 -1.15 11.15
N ASN A 431 24.85 -2.42 11.42
CA ASN A 431 25.72 -3.54 11.07
C ASN A 431 25.57 -3.94 9.59
N GLU A 432 26.60 -4.55 8.99
CA GLU A 432 26.50 -5.22 7.68
C GLU A 432 25.68 -6.53 7.85
N PRO A 433 24.71 -6.86 6.97
CA PRO A 433 24.34 -6.16 5.74
C PRO A 433 23.21 -5.13 5.90
N HIS A 434 22.73 -4.86 7.11
CA HIS A 434 21.49 -4.12 7.36
C HIS A 434 21.58 -2.62 7.08
N TYR A 435 22.72 -1.96 7.34
CA TYR A 435 22.84 -0.49 7.21
C TYR A 435 22.54 0.05 5.80
N ARG A 436 22.69 -0.78 4.77
CA ARG A 436 22.47 -0.43 3.37
C ARG A 436 21.03 -0.67 2.90
N LYS A 437 20.22 -1.42 3.66
CA LYS A 437 18.83 -1.75 3.31
C LYS A 437 17.95 -0.49 3.39
N ASN A 438 17.73 0.12 2.23
CA ASN A 438 16.96 1.36 2.04
C ASN A 438 16.32 1.31 0.64
N ALA A 439 15.49 0.30 0.42
CA ALA A 439 14.87 0.01 -0.87
C ALA A 439 13.87 1.10 -1.27
N PHE A 440 13.73 1.34 -2.58
CA PHE A 440 12.75 2.23 -3.22
C PHE A 440 11.76 1.36 -4.00
N ASP A 441 10.92 0.58 -3.31
CA ASP A 441 10.28 -0.62 -3.88
C ASP A 441 9.46 -0.37 -5.16
N ALA A 442 8.95 0.84 -5.41
CA ALA A 442 8.30 1.18 -6.66
C ALA A 442 9.31 1.48 -7.79
N GLY A 443 10.34 2.29 -7.53
CA GLY A 443 11.36 2.65 -8.53
C GLY A 443 12.60 1.75 -8.62
N GLU A 444 12.77 0.79 -7.71
CA GLU A 444 13.83 -0.23 -7.73
C GLU A 444 13.31 -1.62 -8.15
N ASP A 445 12.04 -1.96 -7.95
CA ASP A 445 11.47 -3.29 -8.28
C ASP A 445 10.10 -3.25 -9.00
N GLY A 446 9.22 -2.30 -8.65
CA GLY A 446 7.95 -2.02 -9.34
C GLY A 446 6.72 -2.67 -8.69
N LEU A 447 5.84 -1.86 -8.07
CA LEU A 447 4.70 -2.36 -7.30
C LEU A 447 3.67 -3.10 -8.18
N GLY A 448 3.41 -2.58 -9.37
CA GLY A 448 2.46 -3.18 -10.32
C GLY A 448 3.02 -4.40 -11.04
N LYS A 449 4.34 -4.47 -11.23
CA LYS A 449 5.06 -5.60 -11.83
C LYS A 449 5.05 -6.83 -10.90
N ASN A 450 5.12 -6.58 -9.59
CA ASN A 450 5.06 -7.60 -8.54
C ASN A 450 3.63 -7.85 -7.99
N ALA A 451 2.59 -7.46 -8.73
CA ALA A 451 1.20 -7.61 -8.29
C ALA A 451 0.68 -9.04 -8.40
N HIS A 452 -0.39 -9.35 -7.66
CA HIS A 452 -0.95 -10.70 -7.54
C HIS A 452 -2.24 -10.91 -8.33
N SER A 453 -2.44 -12.12 -8.85
CA SER A 453 -3.75 -12.61 -9.30
C SER A 453 -4.66 -12.89 -8.10
N LEU A 454 -5.58 -11.96 -7.83
CA LEU A 454 -6.43 -11.99 -6.63
C LEU A 454 -7.55 -13.04 -6.74
N LYS A 455 -7.74 -13.83 -5.69
CA LYS A 455 -8.70 -14.95 -5.64
C LYS A 455 -9.98 -14.56 -4.91
N LYS A 456 -11.12 -14.79 -5.58
CA LYS A 456 -12.46 -14.55 -5.01
C LYS A 456 -12.70 -15.47 -3.81
N GLY A 457 -13.11 -14.87 -2.69
CA GLY A 457 -13.33 -15.56 -1.41
C GLY A 457 -12.08 -15.69 -0.54
N CYS A 458 -10.89 -15.35 -1.05
CA CYS A 458 -9.65 -15.27 -0.26
C CYS A 458 -9.24 -13.80 -0.09
N ASP A 459 -8.79 -13.16 -1.16
CA ASP A 459 -8.26 -11.79 -1.13
C ASP A 459 -9.38 -10.74 -1.20
N CYS A 460 -10.49 -11.06 -1.88
CA CYS A 460 -11.67 -10.21 -2.01
C CYS A 460 -12.96 -11.01 -1.81
N LEU A 461 -13.84 -10.52 -0.93
CA LEU A 461 -15.08 -11.20 -0.48
C LEU A 461 -16.33 -10.40 -0.85
N GLY A 462 -17.36 -11.07 -1.37
CA GLY A 462 -18.63 -10.48 -1.80
C GLY A 462 -18.83 -10.54 -3.32
N TYR A 463 -19.52 -9.53 -3.87
CA TYR A 463 -19.65 -9.37 -5.32
C TYR A 463 -18.44 -8.57 -5.85
N ILE A 464 -17.54 -9.25 -6.55
CA ILE A 464 -16.28 -8.67 -7.03
C ILE A 464 -16.31 -8.53 -8.56
N LYS A 465 -15.92 -7.37 -9.08
CA LYS A 465 -15.36 -7.23 -10.43
C LYS A 465 -13.85 -7.21 -10.34
N TYR A 466 -13.20 -7.93 -11.25
CA TYR A 466 -11.76 -7.86 -11.44
C TYR A 466 -11.37 -7.16 -12.74
N PHE A 467 -10.19 -6.55 -12.77
CA PHE A 467 -9.53 -6.07 -13.99
C PHE A 467 -8.14 -6.71 -14.09
N ASP A 468 -7.76 -7.08 -15.30
CA ASP A 468 -6.48 -7.69 -15.61
C ASP A 468 -5.45 -6.60 -15.94
N ALA A 469 -4.16 -6.90 -15.73
CA ALA A 469 -3.06 -6.00 -16.07
C ALA A 469 -2.14 -6.65 -17.11
N HIS A 470 -1.71 -5.89 -18.11
CA HIS A 470 -0.78 -6.34 -19.15
C HIS A 470 0.50 -5.50 -19.12
N PHE A 471 1.65 -6.13 -19.36
CA PHE A 471 2.97 -5.48 -19.36
C PHE A 471 3.96 -6.27 -20.24
N THR A 472 5.14 -5.70 -20.47
CA THR A 472 6.26 -6.44 -21.06
C THR A 472 6.92 -7.33 -20.00
N ASN A 473 7.42 -8.49 -20.41
CA ASN A 473 8.49 -9.18 -19.70
C ASN A 473 9.87 -8.70 -20.19
N TYR A 474 10.94 -9.08 -19.49
CA TYR A 474 12.34 -8.72 -19.77
C TYR A 474 12.77 -8.92 -21.24
N THR A 475 12.18 -9.89 -21.94
CA THR A 475 12.52 -10.25 -23.33
C THR A 475 11.64 -9.58 -24.38
N GLY A 476 10.69 -8.73 -23.99
CA GLY A 476 9.72 -8.11 -24.89
C GLY A 476 8.51 -8.99 -25.24
N GLY A 477 8.33 -10.13 -24.57
CA GLY A 477 7.05 -10.83 -24.60
C GLY A 477 6.00 -10.06 -23.80
N VAL A 478 4.72 -10.29 -24.06
CA VAL A 478 3.64 -9.77 -23.21
C VAL A 478 3.34 -10.76 -22.10
N GLU A 479 3.17 -10.25 -20.90
CA GLU A 479 2.74 -10.97 -19.72
C GLU A 479 1.43 -10.37 -19.19
N THR A 480 0.68 -11.12 -18.40
CA THR A 480 -0.64 -10.70 -17.91
C THR A 480 -0.94 -11.29 -16.55
N ILE A 481 -1.16 -10.44 -15.54
CA ILE A 481 -1.76 -10.85 -14.28
C ILE A 481 -3.29 -10.78 -14.47
N GLU A 482 -3.91 -11.95 -14.59
CA GLU A 482 -5.37 -12.07 -14.49
C GLU A 482 -5.83 -11.68 -13.09
N ASN A 483 -6.97 -11.00 -12.97
CA ASN A 483 -7.54 -10.57 -11.70
C ASN A 483 -6.63 -9.64 -10.84
N CYS A 484 -5.78 -8.84 -11.48
CA CYS A 484 -4.80 -7.97 -10.83
C CYS A 484 -5.41 -6.88 -9.92
N VAL A 485 -6.53 -6.27 -10.33
CA VAL A 485 -7.22 -5.21 -9.57
C VAL A 485 -8.61 -5.69 -9.19
N CYS A 486 -8.93 -5.60 -7.90
CA CYS A 486 -10.23 -5.91 -7.33
C CYS A 486 -11.08 -4.65 -7.16
N LEU A 487 -12.37 -4.76 -7.49
CA LEU A 487 -13.38 -3.72 -7.29
C LEU A 487 -14.66 -4.34 -6.70
N HIS A 488 -15.07 -3.85 -5.53
CA HIS A 488 -16.33 -4.25 -4.89
C HIS A 488 -16.94 -3.10 -4.07
N GLU A 489 -18.21 -3.21 -3.69
CA GLU A 489 -18.75 -2.40 -2.60
C GLU A 489 -18.89 -3.23 -1.32
N GLU A 490 -18.86 -2.57 -0.17
CA GLU A 490 -19.01 -3.20 1.13
C GLU A 490 -19.78 -2.30 2.11
N ASP A 491 -20.47 -2.92 3.06
CA ASP A 491 -21.11 -2.22 4.18
C ASP A 491 -20.04 -1.69 5.15
N HIS A 492 -20.25 -0.47 5.63
CA HIS A 492 -19.34 0.23 6.54
C HIS A 492 -20.10 0.79 7.78
N GLY A 493 -21.06 0.01 8.29
CA GLY A 493 -21.77 0.31 9.54
C GLY A 493 -22.77 1.48 9.41
N ILE A 494 -22.72 2.42 10.35
CA ILE A 494 -23.65 3.56 10.42
C ILE A 494 -23.06 4.75 9.63
N LEU A 495 -23.86 5.32 8.73
CA LEU A 495 -23.56 6.58 8.03
C LEU A 495 -23.94 7.76 8.92
N TRP A 496 -25.19 7.80 9.37
CA TRP A 496 -25.65 8.71 10.41
C TRP A 496 -26.80 8.10 11.20
N LYS A 497 -26.98 8.58 12.44
CA LYS A 497 -28.13 8.26 13.28
C LYS A 497 -28.47 9.48 14.14
N HIS A 498 -29.76 9.77 14.27
CA HIS A 498 -30.27 10.74 15.23
C HIS A 498 -31.49 10.17 15.97
N GLN A 499 -31.71 10.64 17.20
CA GLN A 499 -32.95 10.46 17.93
C GLN A 499 -33.28 11.77 18.63
N ASP A 500 -34.46 12.33 18.36
CA ASP A 500 -34.97 13.47 19.11
C ASP A 500 -35.72 12.95 20.34
N TRP A 501 -35.26 13.34 21.52
CA TRP A 501 -35.86 12.92 22.79
C TRP A 501 -37.24 13.54 23.04
N ARG A 502 -37.60 14.64 22.35
CA ARG A 502 -38.90 15.32 22.54
C ARG A 502 -40.04 14.59 21.83
N THR A 503 -39.80 14.12 20.60
CA THR A 503 -40.75 13.32 19.82
C THR A 503 -40.56 11.81 20.02
N GLY A 504 -39.42 11.38 20.57
CA GLY A 504 -39.01 9.97 20.70
C GLY A 504 -38.51 9.36 19.40
N LEU A 505 -38.71 10.03 18.26
CA LEU A 505 -38.43 9.53 16.92
C LEU A 505 -36.92 9.36 16.67
N ALA A 506 -36.55 8.27 16.00
CA ALA A 506 -35.19 7.98 15.59
C ALA A 506 -35.12 7.68 14.08
N GLU A 507 -34.07 8.16 13.44
CA GLU A 507 -33.74 7.89 12.04
C GLU A 507 -32.27 7.44 11.94
N VAL A 508 -31.99 6.45 11.10
CA VAL A 508 -30.67 5.85 10.91
C VAL A 508 -30.44 5.53 9.43
N ARG A 509 -29.20 5.67 8.96
CA ARG A 509 -28.78 5.22 7.63
C ARG A 509 -27.51 4.38 7.76
N ARG A 510 -27.40 3.34 6.92
CA ARG A 510 -26.18 2.53 6.81
C ARG A 510 -25.22 3.15 5.82
N SER A 511 -23.92 2.98 6.06
CA SER A 511 -22.86 3.43 5.18
C SER A 511 -22.43 2.30 4.26
N ARG A 512 -22.10 2.63 3.01
CA ARG A 512 -21.34 1.77 2.10
C ARG A 512 -20.10 2.51 1.61
N ARG A 513 -19.08 1.75 1.26
CA ARG A 513 -17.93 2.23 0.49
C ARG A 513 -17.67 1.34 -0.71
N LEU A 514 -17.18 1.93 -1.79
CA LEU A 514 -16.61 1.22 -2.93
C LEU A 514 -15.11 1.11 -2.74
N THR A 515 -14.58 -0.09 -2.83
CA THR A 515 -13.18 -0.43 -2.60
C THR A 515 -12.54 -0.82 -3.92
N VAL A 516 -11.47 -0.13 -4.30
CA VAL A 516 -10.60 -0.46 -5.44
C VAL A 516 -9.23 -0.83 -4.87
N SER A 517 -8.67 -1.98 -5.24
CA SER A 517 -7.39 -2.43 -4.65
C SER A 517 -6.56 -3.35 -5.54
N PHE A 518 -5.26 -3.41 -5.24
CA PHE A 518 -4.34 -4.46 -5.68
C PHE A 518 -3.44 -4.90 -4.51
N ILE A 519 -2.77 -6.03 -4.64
CA ILE A 519 -1.79 -6.56 -3.68
C ILE A 519 -0.53 -6.94 -4.44
N CYS A 520 0.65 -6.70 -3.87
CA CYS A 520 1.96 -7.10 -4.41
C CYS A 520 2.91 -7.59 -3.31
N THR A 521 3.80 -8.53 -3.64
CA THR A 521 4.94 -8.95 -2.78
C THR A 521 6.23 -8.30 -3.26
N VAL A 522 6.97 -7.64 -2.37
CA VAL A 522 8.34 -7.19 -2.64
C VAL A 522 9.28 -7.95 -1.71
N ALA A 523 9.99 -8.92 -2.28
CA ALA A 523 10.81 -9.92 -1.60
C ALA A 523 10.09 -10.63 -0.43
N ASN A 524 10.22 -10.08 0.79
CA ASN A 524 9.68 -10.66 2.02
C ASN A 524 8.37 -10.00 2.51
N TYR A 525 7.92 -8.88 1.93
CA TYR A 525 6.76 -8.12 2.39
C TYR A 525 5.61 -8.09 1.37
N GLU A 526 4.39 -8.30 1.85
CA GLU A 526 3.15 -8.09 1.10
C GLU A 526 2.55 -6.72 1.42
N TYR A 527 2.18 -5.98 0.38
CA TYR A 527 1.51 -4.68 0.47
C TYR A 527 0.19 -4.72 -0.28
N GLY A 528 -0.90 -4.47 0.43
CA GLY A 528 -2.22 -4.25 -0.18
C GLY A 528 -2.54 -2.76 -0.22
N PHE A 529 -2.75 -2.20 -1.41
CA PHE A 529 -3.07 -0.79 -1.62
C PHE A 529 -4.56 -0.63 -1.95
N PHE A 530 -5.26 0.21 -1.19
CA PHE A 530 -6.72 0.38 -1.27
C PHE A 530 -7.09 1.86 -1.44
N TRP A 531 -7.94 2.14 -2.43
CA TRP A 531 -8.67 3.40 -2.55
C TRP A 531 -10.16 3.15 -2.25
N HIS A 532 -10.67 3.78 -1.22
CA HIS A 532 -12.07 3.68 -0.80
C HIS A 532 -12.84 4.97 -1.11
N PHE A 533 -13.93 4.85 -1.86
CA PHE A 533 -14.88 5.94 -2.11
C PHE A 533 -16.10 5.75 -1.21
N TYR A 534 -16.38 6.72 -0.34
CA TYR A 534 -17.49 6.63 0.59
C TYR A 534 -18.78 7.20 0.01
N GLN A 535 -19.92 6.67 0.46
CA GLN A 535 -21.23 7.08 -0.03
C GLN A 535 -21.44 8.59 0.06
N LEU A 536 -22.15 9.07 -0.97
CA LEU A 536 -22.68 10.40 -1.12
C LEU A 536 -24.01 10.29 -1.85
N ARG A 537 -24.93 11.20 -1.52
CA ARG A 537 -26.09 11.51 -2.34
C ARG A 537 -26.52 12.94 -2.01
N VAL A 538 -26.80 13.75 -3.04
CA VAL A 538 -27.25 15.13 -2.85
C VAL A 538 -28.67 15.27 -3.37
N MET A 539 -29.50 15.82 -2.51
CA MET A 539 -30.89 16.13 -2.80
C MET A 539 -30.96 17.38 -3.69
N ASP A 540 -31.61 17.27 -4.84
CA ASP A 540 -31.90 18.43 -5.67
C ASP A 540 -32.90 19.34 -4.96
N CYS A 541 -32.41 20.45 -4.40
CA CYS A 541 -33.23 21.50 -3.82
C CYS A 541 -33.97 22.29 -4.90
N CYS A 542 -34.94 21.65 -5.57
CA CYS A 542 -36.05 22.35 -6.18
C CYS A 542 -36.70 23.21 -5.09
N ALA A 543 -36.59 24.53 -5.22
CA ALA A 543 -37.15 25.48 -4.28
C ALA A 543 -38.69 25.48 -4.41
N VAL A 544 -39.35 24.55 -3.72
CA VAL A 544 -40.79 24.61 -3.49
C VAL A 544 -41.05 25.83 -2.60
N ALA A 545 -41.40 26.94 -3.26
CA ALA A 545 -41.76 28.17 -2.60
C ALA A 545 -43.14 28.03 -1.94
N CYS A 546 -43.19 27.40 -0.78
CA CYS A 546 -44.35 27.43 0.11
C CYS A 546 -44.51 28.85 0.67
N HIS A 547 -45.05 29.75 -0.16
CA HIS A 547 -45.97 30.76 0.35
C HIS A 547 -47.19 30.00 0.88
N ASP A 548 -47.27 29.83 2.18
CA ASP A 548 -48.56 29.84 2.86
C ASP A 548 -48.46 30.52 4.21
N THR A 549 -49.36 31.48 4.41
CA THR A 549 -49.37 32.38 5.56
C THR A 549 -50.29 31.79 6.61
N TYR A 550 -49.83 31.55 7.83
CA TYR A 550 -50.73 31.44 8.98
C TYR A 550 -50.21 32.17 10.21
N CYS A 551 -51.14 32.78 10.93
CA CYS A 551 -50.86 33.78 11.95
C CYS A 551 -50.40 33.17 13.28
N VAL A 552 -49.71 34.00 14.06
CA VAL A 552 -49.57 33.81 15.51
C VAL A 552 -50.94 33.91 16.15
N ASP A 553 -51.26 33.03 17.09
CA ASP A 553 -52.27 33.29 18.11
C ASP A 553 -51.80 32.80 19.49
N SER A 554 -52.34 33.40 20.56
CA SER A 554 -51.73 33.39 21.89
C SER A 554 -52.42 32.46 22.90
N GLY A 555 -51.64 31.72 23.69
CA GLY A 555 -52.11 30.86 24.78
C GLY A 555 -51.18 30.93 25.99
N THR A 556 -51.75 31.11 27.18
CA THR A 556 -51.02 31.39 28.45
C THR A 556 -51.13 30.20 29.42
N MET A 557 -50.38 30.24 30.54
CA MET A 557 -50.38 29.32 31.72
C MET A 557 -49.37 28.16 31.67
N GLN A 558 -48.72 27.74 32.77
CA GLN A 558 -48.37 28.42 34.04
C GLN A 558 -47.22 27.66 34.74
N PHE A 559 -46.50 28.30 35.67
CA PHE A 559 -45.47 27.67 36.51
C PHE A 559 -46.06 27.06 37.81
N VAL A 560 -45.68 25.83 38.15
CA VAL A 560 -45.79 25.22 39.50
C VAL A 560 -44.54 24.37 39.78
N GLN A 561 -44.09 24.30 41.04
CA GLN A 561 -42.84 23.63 41.48
C GLN A 561 -43.12 22.39 42.34
N LEU A 562 -42.10 21.50 42.47
CA LEU A 562 -41.71 20.60 43.60
C LEU A 562 -40.97 19.36 42.99
N ILE A 563 -39.65 19.13 43.07
CA ILE A 563 -38.67 19.04 44.19
C ILE A 563 -38.90 17.78 45.06
N PRO A 564 -37.90 16.92 45.37
CA PRO A 564 -36.74 16.42 44.60
C PRO A 564 -36.59 14.86 44.72
N LEU A 565 -35.49 14.24 44.23
CA LEU A 565 -34.73 13.16 44.94
C LEU A 565 -33.55 12.57 44.12
N LEU A 566 -32.54 12.07 44.85
CA LEU A 566 -31.34 11.32 44.45
C LEU A 566 -30.02 12.10 44.30
N GLU A 567 -29.48 12.55 45.43
CA GLU A 567 -28.04 12.48 45.68
C GLU A 567 -27.69 11.09 46.25
N GLU A 568 -26.68 10.43 45.67
CA GLU A 568 -25.67 9.56 46.31
C GLU A 568 -25.14 8.50 45.33
N MET A 569 -24.04 8.81 44.62
CA MET A 569 -22.99 7.83 44.30
C MET A 569 -21.69 8.51 43.86
N SER A 570 -21.06 9.23 44.79
CA SER A 570 -19.67 9.68 44.62
C SER A 570 -18.70 8.55 44.99
N THR A 571 -18.12 7.87 44.00
CA THR A 571 -16.80 7.23 44.17
C THR A 571 -16.11 6.88 42.85
N SER A 572 -14.96 7.51 42.63
CA SER A 572 -13.81 7.07 41.81
C SER A 572 -14.05 6.05 40.67
N ARG A 573 -14.14 6.55 39.43
CA ARG A 573 -13.43 5.99 38.26
C ARG A 573 -13.46 6.97 37.08
N SER A 574 -12.35 7.66 36.84
CA SER A 574 -12.17 8.48 35.64
C SER A 574 -11.87 7.60 34.43
N TRP A 575 -12.92 7.03 33.83
CA TRP A 575 -12.85 6.47 32.48
C TRP A 575 -13.18 7.56 31.47
N MET A 576 -12.21 8.44 31.18
CA MET A 576 -12.26 9.26 29.98
C MET A 576 -12.03 8.36 28.77
N LEU A 577 -13.04 7.57 28.42
CA LEU A 577 -13.07 6.75 27.23
C LEU A 577 -13.20 7.67 26.02
N LEU A 578 -12.07 8.26 25.62
CA LEU A 578 -11.95 9.10 24.44
C LEU A 578 -12.04 8.19 23.20
N VAL A 579 -13.25 7.71 22.90
CA VAL A 579 -13.53 7.02 21.64
C VAL A 579 -13.41 8.06 20.54
N VAL A 580 -12.21 8.15 19.96
CA VAL A 580 -11.97 8.88 18.72
C VAL A 580 -12.62 8.06 17.60
N LEU A 581 -13.95 8.10 17.55
CA LEU A 581 -14.68 7.76 16.34
C LEU A 581 -14.15 8.70 15.25
N PRO A 582 -13.60 8.19 14.13
CA PRO A 582 -13.31 9.06 13.00
C PRO A 582 -14.63 9.75 12.62
N PRO A 583 -14.66 11.09 12.51
CA PRO A 583 -15.92 11.80 12.34
C PRO A 583 -16.55 11.35 11.03
N VAL A 584 -17.73 10.74 11.09
CA VAL A 584 -18.38 10.19 9.90
C VAL A 584 -18.69 11.35 8.97
N LYS A 585 -18.06 11.31 7.80
CA LYS A 585 -18.02 12.39 6.81
C LYS A 585 -18.19 11.78 5.44
N ASP A 586 -19.39 11.96 4.95
CA ASP A 586 -19.89 11.46 3.68
C ASP A 586 -19.02 12.00 2.53
N GLY A 587 -18.72 11.16 1.54
CA GLY A 587 -17.88 11.54 0.40
C GLY A 587 -16.41 11.77 0.65
N LYS A 588 -15.87 11.26 1.75
CA LYS A 588 -14.42 11.07 1.80
C LYS A 588 -13.94 10.09 0.71
N ILE A 589 -12.78 10.39 0.15
CA ILE A 589 -11.91 9.40 -0.48
C ILE A 589 -10.87 9.03 0.57
N GLU A 590 -10.61 7.74 0.74
CA GLU A 590 -9.64 7.25 1.73
C GLU A 590 -8.61 6.36 1.04
N ALA A 591 -7.35 6.59 1.37
CA ALA A 591 -6.23 5.73 1.02
C ALA A 591 -5.89 4.87 2.23
N GLU A 592 -5.96 3.55 2.11
CA GLU A 592 -5.52 2.59 3.12
C GLU A 592 -4.43 1.71 2.50
N VAL A 593 -3.30 1.56 3.18
CA VAL A 593 -2.27 0.57 2.86
C VAL A 593 -2.21 -0.44 3.99
N LYS A 594 -2.21 -1.72 3.63
CA LYS A 594 -2.06 -2.85 4.55
C LYS A 594 -0.69 -3.48 4.34
N LEU A 595 0.10 -3.55 5.40
CA LEU A 595 1.43 -4.17 5.42
C LEU A 595 1.29 -5.55 6.08
N THR A 596 1.76 -6.60 5.44
CA THR A 596 1.70 -7.99 5.94
C THR A 596 2.89 -8.78 5.38
N GLY A 597 3.04 -10.06 5.75
CA GLY A 597 4.10 -10.92 5.21
C GLY A 597 5.21 -11.23 6.21
N ILE A 598 6.39 -11.57 5.74
CA ILE A 598 7.46 -12.14 6.58
C ILE A 598 8.45 -11.05 7.00
N LEU A 599 8.99 -11.13 8.22
CA LEU A 599 10.03 -10.21 8.68
C LEU A 599 11.35 -10.43 7.94
N SER A 600 12.01 -9.35 7.52
CA SER A 600 13.36 -9.42 6.96
C SER A 600 14.40 -9.54 8.08
N LEU A 601 14.91 -10.74 8.32
CA LEU A 601 15.64 -11.12 9.55
C LEU A 601 17.16 -10.97 9.46
N GLY A 602 17.81 -10.97 10.64
CA GLY A 602 19.27 -11.04 10.82
C GLY A 602 19.67 -12.09 11.86
N ALA A 603 20.96 -12.42 11.91
CA ALA A 603 21.53 -13.45 12.79
C ALA A 603 22.41 -12.84 13.89
N LEU A 604 22.44 -13.48 15.06
CA LEU A 604 23.21 -13.06 16.23
C LEU A 604 24.20 -14.15 16.64
N LEU A 605 25.40 -13.76 17.09
CA LEU A 605 26.29 -14.71 17.78
C LEU A 605 25.64 -15.20 19.10
N PRO A 606 26.01 -16.39 19.60
CA PRO A 606 25.54 -16.87 20.90
C PRO A 606 25.82 -15.86 22.04
N GLY A 607 24.76 -15.34 22.65
CA GLY A 607 24.83 -14.32 23.71
C GLY A 607 24.95 -12.86 23.22
N GLU A 608 25.01 -12.61 21.91
CA GLU A 608 24.91 -11.27 21.34
C GLU A 608 23.46 -10.75 21.45
N SER A 609 23.29 -9.46 21.73
CA SER A 609 22.01 -8.77 21.58
C SER A 609 22.21 -7.40 20.95
N ARG A 610 21.36 -7.04 19.99
CA ARG A 610 21.41 -5.77 19.26
C ARG A 610 20.23 -4.91 19.67
N LYS A 611 20.48 -3.69 20.15
CA LYS A 611 19.43 -2.69 20.50
C LYS A 611 18.66 -2.12 19.29
N TYR A 612 18.96 -2.60 18.08
CA TYR A 612 18.45 -2.10 16.81
C TYR A 612 17.34 -2.99 16.23
N GLY A 613 16.83 -3.95 17.00
CA GLY A 613 15.83 -4.91 16.59
C GLY A 613 15.33 -5.75 17.77
N THR A 614 14.38 -6.63 17.50
CA THR A 614 13.77 -7.53 18.49
C THR A 614 14.27 -8.95 18.26
N THR A 615 14.79 -9.61 19.30
CA THR A 615 15.13 -11.04 19.25
C THR A 615 13.86 -11.85 19.07
N ILE A 616 13.81 -12.67 18.03
CA ILE A 616 12.66 -13.51 17.66
C ILE A 616 12.84 -14.91 18.24
N ALA A 617 14.01 -15.51 18.01
CA ALA A 617 14.39 -16.84 18.49
C ALA A 617 15.89 -16.84 18.90
N PRO A 618 16.42 -17.90 19.54
CA PRO A 618 17.83 -17.96 19.91
C PRO A 618 18.75 -17.84 18.69
N GLY A 619 19.50 -16.74 18.58
CA GLY A 619 20.35 -16.43 17.44
C GLY A 619 19.67 -15.69 16.27
N LEU A 620 18.38 -15.37 16.38
CA LEU A 620 17.56 -14.75 15.32
C LEU A 620 16.94 -13.44 15.81
N TYR A 621 17.00 -12.36 15.01
CA TYR A 621 16.37 -11.09 15.34
C TYR A 621 15.82 -10.36 14.11
N ALA A 622 14.82 -9.51 14.34
CA ALA A 622 14.22 -8.64 13.32
C ALA A 622 14.64 -7.18 13.58
N PRO A 623 15.43 -6.55 12.68
CA PRO A 623 15.78 -5.14 12.79
C PRO A 623 14.58 -4.19 12.76
N VAL A 624 14.64 -3.13 13.56
CA VAL A 624 13.73 -1.98 13.47
C VAL A 624 13.93 -1.30 12.12
N HIS A 625 12.83 -0.91 11.48
CA HIS A 625 12.82 -0.24 10.18
C HIS A 625 11.60 0.70 10.09
N GLN A 626 11.54 1.49 9.02
CA GLN A 626 10.36 2.30 8.72
C GLN A 626 9.83 1.92 7.34
N HIS A 627 8.54 2.14 7.11
CA HIS A 627 7.90 2.03 5.79
C HIS A 627 7.32 3.40 5.44
N PHE A 628 7.76 4.00 4.34
CA PHE A 628 7.24 5.28 3.85
C PHE A 628 6.56 5.11 2.49
N PHE A 629 5.37 5.70 2.35
CA PHE A 629 4.55 5.69 1.15
C PHE A 629 4.38 7.12 0.65
N VAL A 630 4.43 7.33 -0.67
CA VAL A 630 4.21 8.65 -1.28
C VAL A 630 2.98 8.61 -2.19
N ALA A 631 1.91 9.30 -1.77
CA ALA A 631 0.74 9.51 -2.61
C ALA A 631 0.89 10.78 -3.45
N ARG A 632 0.79 10.64 -4.79
CA ARG A 632 0.69 11.77 -5.73
C ARG A 632 -0.79 12.02 -6.02
N MET A 633 -1.27 13.20 -5.63
CA MET A 633 -2.67 13.58 -5.80
C MET A 633 -2.73 14.85 -6.64
N ASP A 634 -3.08 14.69 -7.91
CA ASP A 634 -3.25 15.75 -8.88
C ASP A 634 -4.68 16.30 -8.75
N MET A 635 -4.84 17.46 -8.12
CA MET A 635 -6.12 17.94 -7.58
C MET A 635 -6.85 18.86 -8.57
N ALA A 636 -8.18 18.76 -8.60
CA ALA A 636 -9.02 19.43 -9.58
C ALA A 636 -10.33 19.96 -8.97
N VAL A 637 -10.31 20.44 -7.73
CA VAL A 637 -11.52 20.74 -6.95
C VAL A 637 -12.36 21.82 -7.64
N ASP A 638 -13.53 21.43 -8.18
CA ASP A 638 -14.40 22.27 -9.02
C ASP A 638 -13.69 22.98 -10.20
N CYS A 639 -12.55 22.45 -10.66
CA CYS A 639 -11.81 22.98 -11.83
C CYS A 639 -11.94 22.03 -13.01
N LYS A 640 -12.25 22.59 -14.19
CA LYS A 640 -12.05 21.90 -15.46
C LYS A 640 -10.53 21.83 -15.76
N PRO A 641 -10.07 20.89 -16.60
CA PRO A 641 -8.65 20.76 -16.98
C PRO A 641 -7.93 21.96 -17.65
N THR A 642 -8.59 23.10 -17.82
CA THR A 642 -8.01 24.36 -18.30
C THR A 642 -8.16 25.50 -17.28
N GLU A 643 -8.64 25.22 -16.07
CA GLU A 643 -8.98 26.19 -15.04
C GLU A 643 -8.02 26.09 -13.86
N THR A 644 -7.31 27.17 -13.57
CA THR A 644 -6.28 27.24 -12.53
C THR A 644 -6.82 27.97 -11.30
N PHE A 645 -7.93 27.50 -10.73
CA PHE A 645 -8.57 28.17 -9.58
C PHE A 645 -8.35 27.43 -8.25
N ASN A 646 -7.45 26.45 -8.19
CA ASN A 646 -7.10 25.75 -6.95
C ASN A 646 -5.97 26.48 -6.21
N GLN A 647 -6.01 26.42 -4.88
CA GLN A 647 -4.95 26.88 -3.97
C GLN A 647 -4.97 26.04 -2.68
N VAL A 648 -3.82 25.88 -2.00
CA VAL A 648 -3.71 25.08 -0.76
C VAL A 648 -3.63 25.97 0.48
N VAL A 649 -4.49 25.69 1.46
CA VAL A 649 -4.51 26.34 2.77
C VAL A 649 -4.09 25.33 3.83
N GLU A 650 -3.09 25.66 4.64
CA GLU A 650 -2.88 25.00 5.93
C GLU A 650 -3.84 25.57 6.97
N VAL A 651 -4.47 24.70 7.75
CA VAL A 651 -5.32 25.10 8.86
C VAL A 651 -4.76 24.52 10.15
N ASN A 652 -4.58 25.36 11.16
CA ASN A 652 -4.18 24.99 12.52
C ASN A 652 -5.28 25.44 13.50
N VAL A 653 -5.50 24.70 14.58
CA VAL A 653 -6.35 25.14 15.70
C VAL A 653 -5.48 25.91 16.70
N LYS A 654 -5.93 27.09 17.11
CA LYS A 654 -5.34 27.92 18.16
C LYS A 654 -6.28 28.05 19.35
N VAL A 655 -5.73 28.00 20.55
CA VAL A 655 -6.42 28.42 21.78
C VAL A 655 -6.44 29.95 21.80
N GLU A 656 -7.56 30.54 22.24
CA GLU A 656 -7.69 31.99 22.40
C GLU A 656 -7.05 32.44 23.72
N GLU A 657 -6.44 33.61 23.74
CA GLU A 657 -5.77 34.14 24.93
C GLU A 657 -6.76 34.51 26.06
N PRO A 658 -6.35 34.47 27.34
CA PRO A 658 -7.18 34.92 28.46
C PRO A 658 -7.57 36.40 28.35
N GLY A 659 -8.84 36.74 28.55
CA GLY A 659 -9.28 38.14 28.48
C GLY A 659 -10.78 38.36 28.66
N GLN A 660 -11.21 39.62 28.50
CA GLN A 660 -12.61 40.03 28.68
C GLN A 660 -13.59 39.35 27.69
N HIS A 661 -13.10 38.85 26.57
CA HIS A 661 -13.88 38.10 25.57
C HIS A 661 -13.72 36.57 25.69
N ASN A 662 -12.88 36.09 26.61
CA ASN A 662 -12.58 34.68 26.87
C ASN A 662 -12.47 34.44 28.39
N ILE A 663 -13.45 34.92 29.17
CA ILE A 663 -13.41 34.97 30.65
C ILE A 663 -13.21 33.57 31.28
N HIS A 664 -13.61 32.51 30.59
CA HIS A 664 -13.51 31.13 31.03
C HIS A 664 -12.30 30.37 30.45
N ASN A 665 -11.42 31.04 29.69
CA ASN A 665 -10.18 30.51 29.10
C ASN A 665 -10.36 29.21 28.30
N ASN A 666 -11.52 29.03 27.66
CA ASN A 666 -11.93 27.79 26.99
C ASN A 666 -12.17 27.95 25.48
N ALA A 667 -12.06 29.17 24.94
CA ALA A 667 -12.26 29.42 23.52
C ALA A 667 -11.04 28.97 22.69
N PHE A 668 -11.32 28.49 21.48
CA PHE A 668 -10.32 28.13 20.47
C PHE A 668 -10.94 28.32 19.07
N TYR A 669 -10.10 28.58 18.07
CA TYR A 669 -10.53 28.87 16.69
C TYR A 669 -9.60 28.22 15.66
N ALA A 670 -10.03 28.19 14.40
CA ALA A 670 -9.22 27.77 13.27
C ALA A 670 -8.49 28.98 12.67
N GLU A 671 -7.17 28.89 12.55
CA GLU A 671 -6.34 29.81 11.79
C GLU A 671 -6.02 29.22 10.41
N GLU A 672 -6.34 29.96 9.35
CA GLU A 672 -5.95 29.63 7.98
C GLU A 672 -4.63 30.30 7.60
N LYS A 673 -3.72 29.54 6.99
CA LYS A 673 -2.54 30.05 6.29
C LYS A 673 -2.53 29.56 4.85
N LEU A 674 -2.69 30.47 3.89
CA LEU A 674 -2.47 30.19 2.47
C LEU A 674 -0.99 29.82 2.23
N LEU A 675 -0.74 28.74 1.51
CA LEU A 675 0.59 28.31 1.07
C LEU A 675 0.82 28.89 -0.33
N ARG A 676 1.70 29.88 -0.44
CA ARG A 676 1.86 30.71 -1.67
C ARG A 676 2.91 30.20 -2.63
N SER A 677 3.89 29.42 -2.15
CA SER A 677 4.98 28.91 -2.97
C SER A 677 5.48 27.53 -2.51
N GLU A 678 6.18 26.83 -3.40
CA GLU A 678 6.62 25.44 -3.16
C GLU A 678 7.49 25.28 -1.91
N LEU A 679 8.40 26.22 -1.63
CA LEU A 679 9.24 26.18 -0.42
C LEU A 679 8.45 26.48 0.86
N GLU A 680 7.38 27.27 0.78
CA GLU A 680 6.46 27.48 1.90
C GLU A 680 5.59 26.25 2.16
N ALA A 681 5.26 25.50 1.10
CA ALA A 681 4.41 24.32 1.12
C ALA A 681 5.14 23.01 1.49
N MET A 682 6.39 23.08 1.94
CA MET A 682 7.08 22.02 2.66
C MET A 682 6.54 21.98 4.10
N ARG A 683 5.58 21.07 4.39
CA ARG A 683 4.81 21.05 5.65
C ARG A 683 4.89 19.70 6.37
N ASP A 684 4.97 19.76 7.69
CA ASP A 684 4.91 18.59 8.57
C ASP A 684 3.55 18.48 9.25
N CYS A 685 3.11 17.25 9.54
CA CYS A 685 1.93 16.97 10.35
C CYS A 685 2.10 17.53 11.77
N ASN A 686 1.06 18.15 12.33
CA ASN A 686 1.08 18.66 13.70
C ASN A 686 -0.24 18.27 14.42
N PRO A 687 -0.26 17.11 15.11
CA PRO A 687 -1.45 16.63 15.82
C PRO A 687 -1.91 17.56 16.95
N SER A 688 -0.99 18.23 17.66
CA SER A 688 -1.31 19.11 18.79
C SER A 688 -2.00 20.42 18.38
N SER A 689 -1.91 20.81 17.11
CA SER A 689 -2.73 21.88 16.51
C SER A 689 -3.83 21.36 15.57
N ALA A 690 -4.09 20.04 15.58
CA ALA A 690 -5.00 19.35 14.66
C ALA A 690 -4.79 19.74 13.17
N ARG A 691 -3.53 19.94 12.77
CA ARG A 691 -3.16 20.48 11.46
C ARG A 691 -3.67 19.61 10.31
N HIS A 692 -4.16 20.29 9.29
CA HIS A 692 -4.65 19.69 8.05
C HIS A 692 -4.55 20.70 6.91
N TRP A 693 -4.72 20.24 5.68
CA TRP A 693 -4.61 21.09 4.48
C TRP A 693 -5.88 21.02 3.64
N ILE A 694 -6.27 22.14 3.04
CA ILE A 694 -7.49 22.26 2.23
C ILE A 694 -7.11 22.80 0.86
N VAL A 695 -7.39 22.02 -0.19
CA VAL A 695 -7.38 22.50 -1.57
C VAL A 695 -8.73 23.13 -1.84
N ARG A 696 -8.76 24.44 -2.10
CA ARG A 696 -10.01 25.19 -2.33
C ARG A 696 -10.05 25.88 -3.68
N ASN A 697 -11.25 25.96 -4.24
CA ASN A 697 -11.54 26.68 -5.48
C ASN A 697 -11.79 28.17 -5.21
N THR A 698 -11.13 29.08 -5.91
CA THR A 698 -11.23 30.53 -5.69
C THR A 698 -12.35 31.23 -6.46
N ARG A 699 -13.19 30.47 -7.19
CA ARG A 699 -14.32 30.98 -7.99
C ARG A 699 -15.64 30.31 -7.62
N THR A 700 -15.63 29.02 -7.29
CA THR A 700 -16.82 28.24 -6.93
C THR A 700 -17.10 28.31 -5.42
N VAL A 701 -18.28 28.80 -5.06
CA VAL A 701 -18.74 28.94 -3.66
C VAL A 701 -19.93 28.04 -3.32
N ASN A 702 -20.10 27.78 -2.03
CA ASN A 702 -21.27 27.11 -1.45
C ASN A 702 -22.32 28.11 -0.96
N ARG A 703 -23.41 27.60 -0.37
CA ARG A 703 -24.56 28.40 0.11
C ARG A 703 -24.25 29.45 1.18
N THR A 704 -23.08 29.45 1.82
CA THR A 704 -22.66 30.49 2.79
C THR A 704 -21.69 31.50 2.18
N GLY A 705 -21.49 31.47 0.86
CA GLY A 705 -20.54 32.33 0.14
C GLY A 705 -19.07 31.90 0.31
N GLN A 706 -18.81 30.80 1.02
CA GLN A 706 -17.45 30.32 1.25
C GLN A 706 -16.94 29.48 0.06
N PRO A 707 -15.63 29.53 -0.24
CA PRO A 707 -14.99 28.64 -1.20
C PRO A 707 -15.34 27.17 -1.01
N THR A 708 -15.52 26.46 -2.12
CA THR A 708 -15.61 24.99 -2.14
C THR A 708 -14.22 24.37 -2.00
N GLY A 709 -14.08 23.25 -1.28
CA GLY A 709 -12.78 22.63 -1.06
C GLY A 709 -12.82 21.14 -0.73
N TYR A 710 -11.68 20.47 -0.89
CA TYR A 710 -11.40 19.16 -0.33
C TYR A 710 -10.21 19.25 0.63
N LYS A 711 -10.36 18.60 1.78
CA LYS A 711 -9.45 18.65 2.92
C LYS A 711 -8.68 17.34 3.05
N LEU A 712 -7.36 17.40 2.91
CA LEU A 712 -6.44 16.34 3.28
C LEU A 712 -6.32 16.28 4.82
N MET A 713 -6.75 15.14 5.38
CA MET A 713 -6.56 14.79 6.78
C MET A 713 -5.48 13.70 6.90
N PRO A 714 -4.37 13.99 7.62
CA PRO A 714 -3.42 12.98 8.04
C PRO A 714 -4.08 11.87 8.87
N GLY A 715 -3.67 10.63 8.64
CA GLY A 715 -3.77 9.55 9.63
C GLY A 715 -2.53 9.50 10.51
N SER A 716 -2.26 8.33 11.09
CA SER A 716 -0.97 8.04 11.76
C SER A 716 0.19 8.28 10.80
N ASN A 717 1.27 8.91 11.28
CA ASN A 717 2.41 9.29 10.44
C ASN A 717 3.69 9.48 11.30
N CYS A 718 4.86 9.40 10.68
CA CYS A 718 6.15 9.73 11.26
C CYS A 718 7.07 10.41 10.23
N LEU A 719 8.28 10.81 10.65
CA LEU A 719 9.35 11.27 9.77
C LEU A 719 10.56 10.32 9.89
N PRO A 720 11.52 10.34 8.94
CA PRO A 720 12.72 9.51 8.99
C PRO A 720 13.49 9.67 10.30
N LEU A 721 13.68 8.57 11.03
CA LEU A 721 14.47 8.51 12.27
C LEU A 721 15.97 8.41 11.99
N ALA A 722 16.45 9.23 11.06
CA ALA A 722 17.80 9.24 10.54
C ALA A 722 18.46 10.61 10.72
N ARG A 723 19.80 10.65 10.68
CA ARG A 723 20.57 11.90 10.66
C ARG A 723 20.40 12.63 9.32
N PRO A 724 20.37 13.97 9.25
CA PRO A 724 20.19 14.71 8.00
C PRO A 724 21.21 14.38 6.89
N GLU A 725 22.39 13.92 7.28
CA GLU A 725 23.53 13.54 6.43
C GLU A 725 23.46 12.10 5.91
N ALA A 726 22.47 11.31 6.34
CA ALA A 726 22.32 9.90 5.98
C ALA A 726 22.27 9.71 4.46
N LYS A 727 23.04 8.74 3.95
CA LYS A 727 23.26 8.58 2.50
C LYS A 727 21.96 8.30 1.73
N PHE A 728 21.03 7.52 2.28
CA PHE A 728 19.73 7.29 1.64
C PHE A 728 18.89 8.57 1.49
N LEU A 729 18.93 9.50 2.45
CA LEU A 729 18.22 10.80 2.39
C LEU A 729 18.78 11.78 1.35
N ARG A 730 19.81 11.39 0.58
CA ARG A 730 20.25 12.09 -0.63
C ARG A 730 19.36 11.78 -1.83
N ARG A 731 18.92 10.51 -1.95
CA ARG A 731 17.93 10.01 -2.93
C ARG A 731 16.51 10.24 -2.40
N ALA A 732 16.26 9.86 -1.15
CA ALA A 732 14.97 9.94 -0.47
C ALA A 732 14.71 11.32 0.19
N ALA A 733 15.19 12.41 -0.42
CA ALA A 733 15.12 13.74 0.19
C ALA A 733 13.68 14.25 0.39
N PHE A 734 12.72 13.71 -0.36
CA PHE A 734 11.28 13.96 -0.22
C PHE A 734 10.68 13.43 1.10
N LEU A 735 11.33 12.47 1.78
CA LEU A 735 10.85 11.96 3.07
C LEU A 735 11.00 12.97 4.22
N LYS A 736 11.66 14.11 3.99
CA LYS A 736 11.95 15.10 5.05
C LYS A 736 10.72 15.88 5.54
N HIS A 737 9.62 15.86 4.79
CA HIS A 737 8.34 16.50 5.16
C HIS A 737 7.15 15.62 4.78
N ASN A 738 6.03 15.75 5.51
CA ASN A 738 4.82 14.95 5.26
C ASN A 738 3.98 15.46 4.09
N LEU A 739 4.04 16.75 3.76
CA LEU A 739 3.39 17.32 2.58
C LEU A 739 4.38 18.22 1.84
N TRP A 740 4.35 18.08 0.51
CA TRP A 740 4.91 19.04 -0.44
C TRP A 740 3.82 19.37 -1.44
N VAL A 741 3.88 20.57 -2.04
CA VAL A 741 2.92 21.00 -3.07
C VAL A 741 3.70 21.61 -4.22
N THR A 742 3.38 21.19 -5.44
CA THR A 742 3.94 21.74 -6.68
C THR A 742 2.82 22.15 -7.63
N PRO A 743 3.02 23.13 -8.52
CA PRO A 743 2.18 23.28 -9.69
C PRO A 743 2.32 22.04 -10.58
N TYR A 744 1.26 21.69 -11.31
CA TYR A 744 1.28 20.55 -12.22
C TYR A 744 2.35 20.71 -13.31
N LYS A 745 3.09 19.62 -13.51
CA LYS A 745 3.95 19.35 -14.66
C LYS A 745 3.81 17.89 -15.04
N ARG A 746 3.78 17.63 -16.34
CA ARG A 746 3.54 16.30 -16.93
C ARG A 746 4.78 15.40 -16.83
N ASP A 747 5.95 16.00 -16.67
CA ASP A 747 7.27 15.41 -16.42
C ASP A 747 7.60 15.24 -14.92
N GLU A 748 6.83 15.86 -14.02
CA GLU A 748 7.06 15.75 -12.57
C GLU A 748 6.19 14.63 -11.98
N MET A 749 6.64 13.38 -12.14
CA MET A 749 5.90 12.15 -11.80
C MET A 749 6.43 11.43 -10.54
N PHE A 750 7.73 11.13 -10.45
CA PHE A 750 8.29 10.29 -9.37
C PHE A 750 9.16 11.09 -8.38
N PRO A 751 8.90 11.02 -7.06
CA PRO A 751 9.47 11.93 -6.08
C PRO A 751 10.98 11.73 -5.85
N GLY A 752 11.50 10.51 -6.10
CA GLY A 752 12.93 10.17 -6.10
C GLY A 752 13.64 10.36 -7.44
N GLY A 753 12.93 10.88 -8.46
CA GLY A 753 13.41 10.89 -9.85
C GLY A 753 13.02 9.62 -10.62
N GLU A 754 13.28 9.64 -11.93
CA GLU A 754 12.87 8.57 -12.84
C GLU A 754 13.59 7.26 -12.54
N PHE A 755 14.90 7.30 -12.34
CA PHE A 755 15.72 6.12 -12.07
C PHE A 755 16.31 6.25 -10.68
N PRO A 756 15.69 5.75 -9.59
CA PRO A 756 16.28 5.84 -8.26
C PRO A 756 17.39 4.79 -8.05
N ASN A 757 17.34 3.63 -8.73
CA ASN A 757 18.35 2.58 -8.61
C ASN A 757 19.76 3.10 -8.95
N GLN A 758 20.75 2.81 -8.08
CA GLN A 758 22.14 3.29 -8.15
C GLN A 758 22.32 4.83 -8.32
N ASN A 759 21.28 5.65 -8.14
CA ASN A 759 21.28 7.03 -8.64
C ASN A 759 22.27 7.96 -7.91
N PRO A 760 23.27 8.55 -8.62
CA PRO A 760 24.19 9.54 -8.06
C PRO A 760 23.64 10.98 -8.09
N ARG A 761 22.54 11.24 -8.81
CA ARG A 761 22.09 12.56 -9.25
C ARG A 761 21.27 13.28 -8.16
N ILE A 762 21.98 13.98 -7.27
CA ILE A 762 21.43 14.74 -6.12
C ILE A 762 20.51 15.95 -6.48
N ASN A 763 20.22 16.17 -7.76
CA ASN A 763 19.45 17.31 -8.27
C ASN A 763 18.22 16.87 -9.09
N GLU A 764 17.60 15.77 -8.67
CA GLU A 764 16.37 15.25 -9.27
C GLU A 764 15.22 15.21 -8.26
N GLY A 765 14.04 14.78 -8.74
CA GLY A 765 12.87 14.53 -7.92
C GLY A 765 12.27 15.75 -7.22
N LEU A 766 11.30 15.47 -6.35
CA LEU A 766 10.45 16.45 -5.68
C LEU A 766 11.25 17.48 -4.86
N ALA A 767 12.25 17.02 -4.13
CA ALA A 767 13.13 17.88 -3.33
C ALA A 767 14.02 18.81 -4.18
N THR A 768 14.08 18.63 -5.50
CA THR A 768 14.70 19.57 -6.44
C THR A 768 13.68 20.41 -7.20
N TRP A 769 12.52 19.85 -7.56
CA TRP A 769 11.46 20.62 -8.21
C TRP A 769 10.99 21.80 -7.35
N VAL A 770 10.81 21.62 -6.04
CA VAL A 770 10.39 22.72 -5.14
C VAL A 770 11.42 23.84 -5.00
N LYS A 771 12.70 23.61 -5.35
CA LYS A 771 13.73 24.67 -5.40
C LYS A 771 13.45 25.71 -6.48
N LYS A 772 12.57 25.41 -7.46
CA LYS A 772 12.04 26.36 -8.44
C LYS A 772 11.14 27.43 -7.79
N ASN A 773 10.61 27.16 -6.59
CA ASN A 773 9.77 28.04 -5.77
C ASN A 773 8.65 28.75 -6.54
N ARG A 774 7.96 28.00 -7.40
CA ARG A 774 6.84 28.45 -8.23
C ARG A 774 5.66 28.90 -7.34
N SER A 775 4.78 29.76 -7.88
CA SER A 775 3.53 30.16 -7.22
C SER A 775 2.57 28.98 -7.08
N LEU A 776 1.89 28.91 -5.95
CA LEU A 776 0.80 27.98 -5.64
C LEU A 776 -0.57 28.69 -5.50
N GLU A 777 -0.60 30.02 -5.65
CA GLU A 777 -1.84 30.79 -5.70
C GLU A 777 -2.45 30.70 -7.10
N GLU A 778 -3.72 30.25 -7.17
CA GLU A 778 -4.51 30.11 -8.40
C GLU A 778 -3.75 29.36 -9.51
N THR A 779 -3.40 28.10 -9.20
CA THR A 779 -2.68 27.22 -10.12
C THR A 779 -3.35 25.85 -10.25
N ASP A 780 -2.81 25.00 -11.12
CA ASP A 780 -3.14 23.58 -11.23
C ASP A 780 -2.19 22.81 -10.30
N ILE A 781 -2.70 21.99 -9.37
CA ILE A 781 -1.97 21.64 -8.12
C ILE A 781 -1.81 20.14 -7.93
N VAL A 782 -0.56 19.72 -7.71
CA VAL A 782 -0.22 18.37 -7.25
C VAL A 782 0.19 18.42 -5.78
N LEU A 783 -0.53 17.66 -4.94
CA LEU A 783 -0.11 17.33 -3.57
C LEU A 783 0.77 16.08 -3.60
N TRP A 784 1.84 16.13 -2.81
CA TRP A 784 2.74 15.00 -2.58
C TRP A 784 2.71 14.69 -1.08
N TYR A 785 1.90 13.70 -0.68
CA TYR A 785 1.72 13.35 0.72
C TYR A 785 2.54 12.11 1.08
N ILE A 786 3.52 12.31 1.96
CA ILE A 786 4.40 11.28 2.50
C ILE A 786 3.84 10.85 3.86
N PHE A 787 3.54 9.57 3.98
CA PHE A 787 3.13 8.95 5.23
C PHE A 787 3.91 7.68 5.50
N GLY A 788 4.23 7.43 6.77
CA GLY A 788 4.97 6.22 7.12
C GLY A 788 4.76 5.74 8.55
N VAL A 789 5.07 4.46 8.75
CA VAL A 789 5.06 3.76 10.03
C VAL A 789 6.49 3.44 10.45
N THR A 790 6.76 3.50 11.76
CA THR A 790 8.01 3.00 12.35
C THR A 790 7.74 1.62 12.93
N HIS A 791 8.18 0.58 12.24
CA HIS A 791 7.96 -0.79 12.65
C HIS A 791 9.06 -1.23 13.62
N ILE A 792 8.66 -1.46 14.88
CA ILE A 792 9.47 -2.14 15.89
C ILE A 792 8.90 -3.57 15.98
N PRO A 793 9.53 -4.58 15.37
CA PRO A 793 8.94 -5.92 15.28
C PRO A 793 8.72 -6.56 16.65
N ARG A 794 7.72 -7.44 16.75
CA ARG A 794 7.34 -8.16 17.97
C ARG A 794 7.36 -9.68 17.72
N LEU A 795 7.13 -10.46 18.77
CA LEU A 795 6.99 -11.91 18.64
C LEU A 795 5.67 -12.31 17.96
N GLU A 796 4.64 -11.46 18.05
CA GLU A 796 3.36 -11.63 17.36
C GLU A 796 3.46 -11.44 15.84
N ASP A 797 4.57 -10.88 15.35
CA ASP A 797 4.83 -10.64 13.92
C ASP A 797 5.60 -11.81 13.27
N TRP A 798 5.78 -12.91 14.01
CA TRP A 798 6.47 -14.15 13.62
C TRP A 798 5.52 -15.36 13.73
N PRO A 799 5.54 -16.32 12.78
CA PRO A 799 6.37 -16.39 11.57
C PRO A 799 5.95 -15.48 10.41
N VAL A 800 4.71 -14.99 10.44
CA VAL A 800 4.12 -14.09 9.45
C VAL A 800 3.35 -12.99 10.17
N MET A 801 3.54 -11.76 9.72
CA MET A 801 3.07 -10.54 10.36
C MET A 801 1.55 -10.35 10.18
N PRO A 802 0.76 -10.17 11.26
CA PRO A 802 -0.63 -9.75 11.16
C PRO A 802 -0.75 -8.35 10.54
N ALA A 803 -1.69 -8.16 9.60
CA ALA A 803 -1.74 -6.97 8.77
C ALA A 803 -1.86 -5.63 9.55
N GLU A 804 -0.79 -4.84 9.56
CA GLU A 804 -0.79 -3.44 10.04
C GLU A 804 -1.41 -2.52 8.98
N ARG A 805 -1.98 -1.38 9.40
CA ARG A 805 -2.70 -0.46 8.52
C ARG A 805 -2.29 0.99 8.73
N ILE A 806 -2.05 1.70 7.63
CA ILE A 806 -1.76 3.14 7.62
C ILE A 806 -2.46 3.81 6.44
N GLY A 807 -2.76 5.11 6.52
CA GLY A 807 -3.54 5.79 5.49
C GLY A 807 -3.85 7.25 5.76
N PHE A 808 -4.71 7.83 4.93
CA PHE A 808 -5.19 9.21 5.02
C PHE A 808 -6.55 9.39 4.33
N MET A 809 -7.20 10.54 4.55
CA MET A 809 -8.50 10.86 3.95
C MET A 809 -8.49 12.22 3.23
N LEU A 810 -9.02 12.27 2.02
CA LEU A 810 -9.48 13.50 1.35
C LEU A 810 -10.98 13.65 1.64
N MET A 811 -11.40 14.72 2.32
CA MET A 811 -12.80 14.91 2.74
C MET A 811 -13.40 16.22 2.23
N PRO A 812 -14.68 16.27 1.82
CA PRO A 812 -15.29 17.51 1.37
C PRO A 812 -15.33 18.55 2.50
N HIS A 813 -14.90 19.77 2.21
CA HIS A 813 -14.91 20.90 3.11
C HIS A 813 -15.64 22.07 2.43
N GLY A 814 -16.90 22.29 2.80
CA GLY A 814 -17.74 23.28 2.12
C GLY A 814 -17.98 22.99 0.63
N PHE A 815 -17.65 21.79 0.14
CA PHE A 815 -17.88 21.40 -1.26
C PHE A 815 -19.38 21.28 -1.54
N PHE A 816 -20.13 20.61 -0.67
CA PHE A 816 -21.59 20.46 -0.74
C PHE A 816 -22.31 21.53 0.10
N ASN A 817 -23.57 21.82 -0.23
CA ASN A 817 -24.36 22.86 0.46
C ASN A 817 -24.99 22.40 1.80
N CYS A 818 -25.10 21.09 2.01
CA CYS A 818 -25.70 20.42 3.17
C CYS A 818 -24.97 19.08 3.43
N SER A 819 -25.41 18.27 4.40
CA SER A 819 -24.93 16.87 4.49
C SER A 819 -25.38 16.11 3.23
N PRO A 820 -24.45 15.55 2.45
CA PRO A 820 -24.74 14.80 1.24
C PRO A 820 -24.98 13.31 1.57
N ALA A 821 -25.80 13.04 2.59
CA ALA A 821 -26.23 11.69 2.97
C ALA A 821 -27.69 11.63 3.45
N VAL A 822 -28.40 12.75 3.46
CA VAL A 822 -29.76 12.85 4.03
C VAL A 822 -30.79 12.09 3.19
N ASP A 823 -30.61 12.00 1.87
CA ASP A 823 -31.49 11.28 0.94
C ASP A 823 -31.00 9.87 0.57
N VAL A 824 -30.01 9.33 1.31
CA VAL A 824 -29.81 7.87 1.38
C VAL A 824 -31.08 7.25 1.99
N PRO A 825 -31.66 6.19 1.40
CA PRO A 825 -32.90 5.59 1.92
C PRO A 825 -32.67 4.87 3.26
N PRO A 826 -33.70 4.74 4.11
CA PRO A 826 -33.66 3.81 5.26
C PRO A 826 -33.41 2.37 4.77
N ASN A 827 -32.96 1.49 5.67
CA ASN A 827 -32.79 0.09 5.29
C ASN A 827 -34.18 -0.57 5.14
N THR A 828 -34.33 -1.59 4.30
CA THR A 828 -35.64 -2.23 4.04
C THR A 828 -36.30 -2.77 5.32
N SER A 829 -35.48 -3.26 6.27
CA SER A 829 -35.89 -3.66 7.62
C SER A 829 -36.64 -2.58 8.42
N ASP A 830 -36.41 -1.30 8.11
CA ASP A 830 -37.00 -0.17 8.83
C ASP A 830 -38.34 0.26 8.22
N VAL A 831 -38.64 -0.21 6.99
CA VAL A 831 -39.87 0.11 6.25
C VAL A 831 -40.99 -0.83 6.67
N GLU A 832 -40.73 -2.14 6.70
CA GLU A 832 -41.72 -3.16 7.09
C GLU A 832 -42.32 -2.88 8.48
N ILE A 833 -41.52 -2.37 9.42
CA ILE A 833 -41.96 -2.04 10.79
C ILE A 833 -42.87 -0.80 10.84
N LYS A 834 -42.75 0.14 9.89
CA LYS A 834 -43.62 1.33 9.82
C LYS A 834 -44.97 1.04 9.15
N GLU A 835 -45.05 0.03 8.27
CA GLU A 835 -46.30 -0.41 7.64
C GLU A 835 -47.02 -1.51 8.44
N SER A 836 -46.28 -2.45 9.05
CA SER A 836 -46.86 -3.56 9.82
C SER A 836 -47.21 -3.16 11.27
N GLY A 837 -48.32 -2.42 11.42
CA GLY A 837 -49.01 -2.19 12.69
C GLY A 837 -49.64 -3.47 13.32
N SER A 838 -49.04 -4.64 13.12
CA SER A 838 -49.52 -5.95 13.54
C SER A 838 -48.33 -6.91 13.74
N THR A 839 -47.98 -7.19 14.99
CA THR A 839 -46.92 -8.15 15.33
C THR A 839 -47.36 -9.59 15.09
N LYS A 840 -46.99 -10.20 13.94
CA LYS A 840 -46.75 -11.65 13.79
C LYS A 840 -46.14 -12.07 12.45
N LEU A 841 -45.43 -13.20 12.51
CA LEU A 841 -45.12 -14.13 11.42
C LEU A 841 -43.97 -13.81 10.45
N ILE A 842 -42.73 -13.75 10.97
CA ILE A 842 -41.53 -14.16 10.20
C ILE A 842 -40.81 -15.26 10.98
N GLN A 843 -41.16 -16.52 10.71
CA GLN A 843 -40.41 -17.69 11.22
C GLN A 843 -40.49 -18.96 10.35
N ASN A 844 -41.42 -19.04 9.38
CA ASN A 844 -41.68 -20.29 8.63
C ASN A 844 -41.11 -20.34 7.20
N THR A 845 -40.62 -19.22 6.65
CA THR A 845 -40.24 -19.15 5.21
C THR A 845 -38.83 -19.68 4.90
N LEU A 846 -37.95 -19.79 5.91
CA LEU A 846 -36.56 -20.24 5.72
C LEU A 846 -36.38 -21.77 5.84
N LEU A 847 -37.38 -22.49 6.35
CA LEU A 847 -37.37 -23.95 6.57
C LEU A 847 -38.03 -24.76 5.41
N ALA A 848 -38.23 -24.13 4.26
CA ALA A 848 -38.88 -24.75 3.09
C ALA A 848 -37.99 -24.77 1.83
N LYS A 849 -36.69 -24.44 1.97
CA LYS A 849 -35.66 -24.47 0.91
C LYS A 849 -34.27 -24.90 1.44
N LEU A 850 -34.28 -25.67 2.52
CA LEU A 850 -33.20 -26.50 3.07
C LEU A 850 -33.78 -27.90 3.32
#